data_AF-A0A819K5S9-F1
#
_entry.id   AF-A0A819K5S9-F1
#
_cell.length_a   1.000
_cell.length_b   1.000
_cell.length_c   1.000
_cell.angle_alpha   90.00
_cell.angle_beta   90.00
_cell.angle_gamma   90.00
#
_symmetry.space_group_name_H-M   'P 1'
#
loop_
_entity.id
_entity.type
_entity.pdbx_description
1 polymer ?
#
loop_
_entity_poly.entity_id
_entity_poly.type
_entity_poly.pdbx_seq_one_letter_code
_entity_poly.pdbx_strand_id
1 'polypeptide(L)'
;MDVMKKHHHKYHGKDKLTEPAVLICQAFDEGSEGVLFYDTVLVRFEHFDNANHIQKNKVFSNDVEFIIDGAVHSLTISELFKKFPGRIDSYLYIYRRIEEYLQIIKQSSMFAWLTENKIKPLKEKLFDSLEKIFVEHRGLQPNILIENKDQLTKINIAEHLRSMTKVDKQIVNLLFALSKLSFQSSILLGDQLKWKNIVSNIQYCYISLEEFISYYVGYELAFRDFPFDACLKEFLADSIELSRTKDLHRPSCLLILRRLLFQTYNQSAKKVENIKLVFRNINNFDQDLCEKNDPASIVQDEWLEDLLLRIADDFIYNINSSTYQSLCELHHDNRWTIYIWNRIIHLSILKLRTENINETLYKLNEWMKVVQHDVYKSSDTLTILLVMNLFEMLIVKYTKSVLSLSNTEIILNFVQNIRQEQMYPIDAKQVDEFITNGQLSIQKILSLQESCSTYRDLLNSKTIFFFLANTDIQEIFTKINPQTYKFPSISPKIESLVPHIPKEINITPSDPKERYFQQFIQQVNEWLQWFDKFLTISLHIIEWFKNLNVNDATQLLREIYNVKENSSTTVLQMRSTVERILKLLRPFNDLQRLCHLFNCLTSFHIIDSGGLNNQMDSSNYIRELKRLQPNNYFTVPVKISMPNPFPIHDRQHVQWSIASDKYPCNIQIEYQSIEVQGNTGQLYEKKEVPIEKYVLQGEFETQRAGQLIVTINNDKLHNPRNIWYRIIQTPLSTCHLFNGIFNMYYQSYHRQLTELIKE
;
A
#
# COMPACT_ATOMS: atom_id res chain seq x y z
N MET A 1 4.80 -5.69 -72.96
CA MET A 1 5.28 -5.81 -74.36
C MET A 1 5.28 -4.50 -75.16
N ASP A 2 4.29 -3.60 -75.04
CA ASP A 2 4.26 -2.36 -75.86
C ASP A 2 5.13 -1.19 -75.34
N VAL A 3 5.72 -1.34 -74.15
CA VAL A 3 6.51 -0.30 -73.49
C VAL A 3 8.00 -0.36 -73.87
N MET A 4 8.58 -1.58 -73.95
CA MET A 4 9.94 -1.82 -74.46
C MET A 4 10.12 -1.43 -75.93
N LYS A 5 9.05 -1.49 -76.75
CA LYS A 5 9.10 -1.06 -78.15
C LYS A 5 9.40 0.44 -78.28
N LYS A 6 8.96 1.28 -77.35
CA LYS A 6 9.23 2.73 -77.36
C LYS A 6 10.64 3.09 -76.89
N HIS A 7 11.23 2.36 -75.95
CA HIS A 7 12.62 2.61 -75.50
C HIS A 7 13.69 2.01 -76.44
N HIS A 8 13.39 0.92 -77.15
CA HIS A 8 14.27 0.40 -78.20
C HIS A 8 14.54 1.40 -79.33
N HIS A 9 13.65 2.37 -79.59
CA HIS A 9 13.84 3.38 -80.64
C HIS A 9 15.00 4.37 -80.38
N LYS A 10 15.42 4.57 -79.11
CA LYS A 10 16.57 5.42 -78.75
C LYS A 10 17.92 4.80 -79.15
N TYR A 11 17.96 3.47 -79.33
CA TYR A 11 19.19 2.70 -79.57
C TYR A 11 19.25 2.04 -80.97
N HIS A 12 18.46 2.51 -81.94
CA HIS A 12 18.48 1.98 -83.31
C HIS A 12 19.55 2.63 -84.20
N GLY A 13 20.79 2.13 -84.13
CA GLY A 13 21.88 2.39 -85.08
C GLY A 13 23.27 2.30 -84.42
N LYS A 14 24.26 1.62 -85.05
CA LYS A 14 25.66 1.32 -84.62
C LYS A 14 25.93 0.83 -83.18
N ASP A 15 24.97 0.97 -82.26
CA ASP A 15 25.02 0.61 -80.85
C ASP A 15 24.05 -0.55 -80.59
N LYS A 16 24.49 -1.79 -80.89
CA LYS A 16 23.69 -2.98 -80.59
C LYS A 16 23.73 -3.25 -79.07
N LEU A 17 22.57 -3.15 -78.41
CA LEU A 17 22.38 -3.66 -77.06
C LEU A 17 22.60 -5.18 -77.03
N THR A 18 23.14 -5.69 -75.93
CA THR A 18 23.30 -7.13 -75.76
C THR A 18 22.02 -7.79 -75.28
N GLU A 19 21.80 -9.05 -75.67
CA GLU A 19 20.67 -9.85 -75.19
C GLU A 19 20.59 -9.93 -73.64
N PRO A 20 21.71 -10.09 -72.89
CA PRO A 20 21.65 -10.10 -71.43
C PRO A 20 21.19 -8.77 -70.81
N ALA A 21 21.54 -7.61 -71.40
CA ALA A 21 21.03 -6.32 -70.93
C ALA A 21 19.50 -6.19 -71.14
N VAL A 22 19.00 -6.70 -72.27
CA VAL A 22 17.56 -6.77 -72.55
C VAL A 22 16.85 -7.68 -71.55
N LEU A 23 17.42 -8.85 -71.24
CA LEU A 23 16.86 -9.77 -70.25
C LEU A 23 16.78 -9.13 -68.86
N ILE A 24 17.78 -8.37 -68.41
CA ILE A 24 17.72 -7.65 -67.13
C ILE A 24 16.50 -6.71 -67.10
N CYS A 25 16.31 -5.88 -68.12
CA CYS A 25 15.17 -4.97 -68.17
C CYS A 25 13.81 -5.70 -68.27
N GLN A 26 13.76 -6.85 -68.95
CA GLN A 26 12.54 -7.66 -69.05
C GLN A 26 12.10 -8.21 -67.70
N ALA A 27 13.02 -8.36 -66.73
CA ALA A 27 12.67 -8.83 -65.39
C ALA A 27 11.63 -7.90 -64.74
N PHE A 28 11.74 -6.59 -64.94
CA PHE A 28 10.82 -5.63 -64.34
C PHE A 28 9.37 -5.82 -64.77
N ASP A 29 9.13 -6.29 -65.99
CA ASP A 29 7.80 -6.57 -66.55
C ASP A 29 7.18 -7.88 -66.02
N GLU A 30 7.96 -8.72 -65.34
CA GLU A 30 7.49 -10.02 -64.84
C GLU A 30 6.56 -9.87 -63.63
N GLY A 31 5.83 -10.94 -63.32
CA GLY A 31 4.88 -11.00 -62.19
C GLY A 31 5.53 -11.21 -60.83
N SER A 32 6.79 -11.64 -60.76
CA SER A 32 7.45 -12.11 -59.54
C SER A 32 7.78 -11.00 -58.54
N GLU A 33 7.75 -11.32 -57.25
CA GLU A 33 8.15 -10.47 -56.13
C GLU A 33 8.98 -11.30 -55.14
N GLY A 34 9.57 -10.64 -54.15
CA GLY A 34 10.38 -11.26 -53.10
C GLY A 34 11.64 -11.93 -53.64
N VAL A 35 12.01 -13.03 -52.97
CA VAL A 35 13.25 -13.79 -53.27
C VAL A 35 13.27 -14.29 -54.72
N LEU A 36 12.13 -14.71 -55.28
CA LEU A 36 12.06 -15.21 -56.66
C LEU A 36 12.42 -14.12 -57.69
N PHE A 37 11.99 -12.88 -57.46
CA PHE A 37 12.37 -11.76 -58.32
C PHE A 37 13.86 -11.44 -58.17
N TYR A 38 14.36 -11.44 -56.93
CA TYR A 38 15.77 -11.22 -56.66
C TYR A 38 16.68 -12.25 -57.34
N ASP A 39 16.39 -13.54 -57.21
CA ASP A 39 17.17 -14.61 -57.84
C ASP A 39 17.18 -14.47 -59.36
N THR A 40 16.04 -14.09 -59.94
CA THR A 40 15.94 -13.82 -61.39
C THR A 40 16.84 -12.67 -61.82
N VAL A 41 16.85 -11.57 -61.06
CA VAL A 41 17.71 -10.41 -61.30
C VAL A 41 19.18 -10.82 -61.14
N LEU A 42 19.53 -11.50 -60.05
CA LEU A 42 20.90 -11.97 -59.76
C LEU A 42 21.48 -12.81 -60.91
N VAL A 43 20.75 -13.85 -61.34
CA VAL A 43 21.18 -14.73 -62.44
C VAL A 43 21.36 -13.96 -63.75
N ARG A 44 20.50 -12.96 -64.02
CA ARG A 44 20.60 -12.13 -65.23
C ARG A 44 21.81 -11.20 -65.19
N PHE A 45 22.14 -10.63 -64.04
CA PHE A 45 23.37 -9.85 -63.86
C PHE A 45 24.62 -10.72 -63.98
N GLU A 46 24.63 -11.93 -63.42
CA GLU A 46 25.74 -12.90 -63.59
C GLU A 46 25.92 -13.31 -65.06
N HIS A 47 24.82 -13.50 -65.80
CA HIS A 47 24.87 -13.76 -67.24
C HIS A 47 25.42 -12.56 -68.03
N PHE A 48 25.01 -11.35 -67.67
CA PHE A 48 25.50 -10.11 -68.26
C PHE A 48 27.01 -9.91 -68.00
N ASP A 49 27.49 -10.20 -66.79
CA ASP A 49 28.92 -10.13 -66.45
C ASP A 49 29.75 -11.08 -67.33
N ASN A 50 29.32 -12.34 -67.42
CA ASN A 50 30.00 -13.35 -68.23
C ASN A 50 30.04 -12.96 -69.72
N ALA A 51 28.92 -12.46 -70.27
CA ALA A 51 28.84 -12.03 -71.65
C ALA A 51 29.76 -10.84 -71.95
N ASN A 52 29.82 -9.86 -71.05
CA ASN A 52 30.68 -8.68 -71.22
C ASN A 52 32.18 -9.00 -71.14
N HIS A 53 32.57 -9.92 -70.25
CA HIS A 53 33.94 -10.42 -70.18
C HIS A 53 34.38 -11.04 -71.51
N ILE A 54 33.52 -11.86 -72.14
CA ILE A 54 33.79 -12.49 -73.43
C ILE A 54 33.88 -11.43 -74.55
N GLN A 55 33.02 -10.41 -74.51
CA GLN A 55 32.94 -9.37 -75.54
C GLN A 55 33.93 -8.21 -75.35
N LYS A 56 34.78 -8.26 -74.31
CA LYS A 56 35.76 -7.20 -73.95
C LYS A 56 35.12 -5.81 -73.83
N ASN A 57 33.93 -5.74 -73.21
CA ASN A 57 33.23 -4.49 -72.87
C ASN A 57 32.91 -3.55 -74.05
N LYS A 58 32.79 -4.04 -75.29
CA LYS A 58 32.61 -3.19 -76.49
C LYS A 58 31.36 -2.31 -76.48
N VAL A 59 30.24 -2.77 -75.90
CA VAL A 59 28.94 -2.07 -75.84
C VAL A 59 28.47 -1.82 -74.40
N PHE A 60 29.35 -2.07 -73.44
CA PHE A 60 29.06 -2.10 -72.00
C PHE A 60 28.43 -0.79 -71.47
N SER A 61 28.93 0.37 -71.92
CA SER A 61 28.36 1.66 -71.48
C SER A 61 26.92 1.86 -71.93
N ASN A 62 26.54 1.41 -73.13
CA ASN A 62 25.19 1.57 -73.66
C ASN A 62 24.22 0.61 -72.98
N ASP A 63 24.67 -0.62 -72.68
CA ASP A 63 23.89 -1.59 -71.92
C ASP A 63 23.62 -1.11 -70.48
N VAL A 64 24.62 -0.53 -69.81
CA VAL A 64 24.44 0.02 -68.46
C VAL A 64 23.45 1.19 -68.46
N GLU A 65 23.52 2.08 -69.44
CA GLU A 65 22.51 3.15 -69.61
C GLU A 65 21.11 2.59 -69.86
N PHE A 66 20.99 1.55 -70.67
CA PHE A 66 19.70 0.90 -70.93
C PHE A 66 19.11 0.25 -69.66
N ILE A 67 19.95 -0.38 -68.83
CA ILE A 67 19.55 -0.96 -67.54
C ILE A 67 19.09 0.15 -66.58
N ILE A 68 19.80 1.27 -66.51
CA ILE A 68 19.40 2.45 -65.73
C ILE A 68 18.03 2.96 -66.19
N ASP A 69 17.86 3.19 -67.49
CA ASP A 69 16.60 3.67 -68.07
C ASP A 69 15.45 2.70 -67.75
N GLY A 70 15.69 1.39 -67.86
CA GLY A 70 14.72 0.34 -67.51
C GLY A 70 14.30 0.35 -66.03
N ALA A 71 15.26 0.48 -65.12
CA ALA A 71 15.00 0.53 -63.68
C ALA A 71 14.29 1.84 -63.25
N VAL A 72 14.67 2.98 -63.82
CA VAL A 72 13.97 4.27 -63.60
C VAL A 72 12.53 4.18 -64.07
N HIS A 73 12.33 3.55 -65.23
CA HIS A 73 11.01 3.39 -65.81
C HIS A 73 10.09 2.51 -64.97
N SER A 74 10.60 1.39 -64.45
CA SER A 74 9.83 0.49 -63.58
C SER A 74 9.43 1.14 -62.25
N LEU A 75 10.22 2.08 -61.74
CA LEU A 75 9.89 2.90 -60.56
C LEU A 75 8.87 4.01 -60.86
N THR A 76 8.67 4.36 -62.13
CA THR A 76 7.77 5.46 -62.53
C THR A 76 6.37 4.97 -62.92
N ILE A 77 6.24 3.78 -63.50
CA ILE A 77 4.93 3.21 -63.87
C ILE A 77 4.17 2.76 -62.64
N SER A 78 2.94 3.27 -62.46
CA SER A 78 2.08 2.97 -61.30
C SER A 78 1.86 1.46 -61.07
N GLU A 79 1.64 0.67 -62.12
CA GLU A 79 1.43 -0.78 -62.01
C GLU A 79 2.65 -1.53 -61.49
N LEU A 80 3.85 -1.13 -61.93
CA LEU A 80 5.12 -1.74 -61.52
C LEU A 80 5.57 -1.20 -60.14
N PHE A 81 5.30 0.07 -59.85
CA PHE A 81 5.58 0.70 -58.57
C PHE A 81 4.83 0.02 -57.41
N LYS A 82 3.61 -0.48 -57.62
CA LYS A 82 2.87 -1.24 -56.59
C LYS A 82 3.64 -2.47 -56.07
N LYS A 83 4.52 -3.03 -56.89
CA LYS A 83 5.36 -4.18 -56.55
C LYS A 83 6.66 -3.79 -55.86
N PHE A 84 6.96 -2.49 -55.76
CA PHE A 84 8.21 -1.98 -55.19
C PHE A 84 8.48 -2.48 -53.76
N PRO A 85 7.50 -2.49 -52.82
CA PRO A 85 7.75 -3.00 -51.47
C PRO A 85 8.26 -4.45 -51.47
N GLY A 86 7.73 -5.28 -52.36
CA GLY A 86 8.14 -6.67 -52.55
C GLY A 86 9.43 -6.85 -53.37
N ARG A 87 10.01 -5.78 -53.92
CA ARG A 87 11.18 -5.83 -54.83
C ARG A 87 12.36 -4.98 -54.35
N ILE A 88 12.28 -4.41 -53.14
CA ILE A 88 13.27 -3.47 -52.60
C ILE A 88 14.70 -4.02 -52.64
N ASP A 89 14.88 -5.29 -52.24
CA ASP A 89 16.18 -5.95 -52.21
C ASP A 89 16.82 -6.01 -53.59
N SER A 90 16.02 -6.27 -54.62
CA SER A 90 16.46 -6.32 -56.02
C SER A 90 16.84 -4.95 -56.53
N TYR A 91 16.07 -3.91 -56.21
CA TYR A 91 16.40 -2.54 -56.63
C TYR A 91 17.68 -2.02 -55.97
N LEU A 92 17.90 -2.33 -54.69
CA LEU A 92 19.15 -1.99 -54.00
C LEU A 92 20.33 -2.75 -54.61
N TYR A 93 20.17 -4.04 -54.95
CA TYR A 93 21.17 -4.81 -55.69
C TYR A 93 21.48 -4.23 -57.07
N ILE A 94 20.45 -3.90 -57.85
CA ILE A 94 20.58 -3.27 -59.18
C ILE A 94 21.35 -1.96 -59.07
N TYR A 95 20.96 -1.11 -58.13
CA TYR A 95 21.63 0.17 -57.88
C TYR A 95 23.11 -0.05 -57.58
N ARG A 96 23.45 -0.99 -56.69
CA ARG A 96 24.83 -1.33 -56.35
C ARG A 96 25.64 -1.85 -57.54
N ARG A 97 25.08 -2.78 -58.33
CA ARG A 97 25.76 -3.31 -59.52
C ARG A 97 26.04 -2.22 -60.56
N ILE A 98 25.11 -1.29 -60.74
CA ILE A 98 25.31 -0.14 -61.63
C ILE A 98 26.42 0.78 -61.11
N GLU A 99 26.51 1.04 -59.79
CA GLU A 99 27.63 1.78 -59.21
C GLU A 99 28.98 1.13 -59.55
N GLU A 100 29.08 -0.19 -59.40
CA GLU A 100 30.28 -0.97 -59.73
C GLU A 100 30.63 -0.90 -61.22
N TYR A 101 29.63 -1.02 -62.11
CA TYR A 101 29.84 -0.88 -63.55
C TYR A 101 30.30 0.51 -63.96
N LEU A 102 29.75 1.56 -63.35
CA LEU A 102 30.17 2.93 -63.61
C LEU A 102 31.59 3.20 -63.13
N GLN A 103 32.05 2.55 -62.05
CA GLN A 103 33.46 2.61 -61.64
C GLN A 103 34.38 1.96 -62.68
N ILE A 104 34.00 0.82 -63.27
CA ILE A 104 34.74 0.17 -64.36
C ILE A 104 34.81 1.08 -65.59
N ILE A 105 33.68 1.71 -65.97
CA ILE A 105 33.63 2.66 -67.10
C ILE A 105 34.50 3.89 -66.82
N LYS A 106 34.52 4.38 -65.59
CA LYS A 106 35.35 5.52 -65.14
C LYS A 106 36.85 5.23 -65.25
N GLN A 107 37.28 4.00 -64.93
CA GLN A 107 38.68 3.58 -65.11
C GLN A 107 39.10 3.49 -66.58
N SER A 108 38.14 3.30 -67.49
CA SER A 108 38.38 3.18 -68.94
C SER A 108 38.27 4.49 -69.74
N SER A 109 37.79 5.59 -69.14
CA SER A 109 37.52 6.86 -69.85
C SER A 109 38.02 8.09 -69.07
N MET A 110 38.56 9.09 -69.79
CA MET A 110 39.18 10.30 -69.22
C MET A 110 38.17 11.30 -68.59
N PHE A 111 36.90 10.93 -68.42
CA PHE A 111 35.82 11.85 -68.02
C PHE A 111 35.03 11.34 -66.80
N ALA A 112 35.63 11.49 -65.62
CA ALA A 112 35.05 11.12 -64.32
C ALA A 112 33.72 11.81 -63.94
N TRP A 113 33.40 12.97 -64.53
CA TRP A 113 32.21 13.76 -64.21
C TRP A 113 30.95 13.33 -65.00
N LEU A 114 31.12 12.56 -66.08
CA LEU A 114 30.01 12.05 -66.89
C LEU A 114 29.30 10.84 -66.25
N THR A 115 29.96 10.11 -65.34
CA THR A 115 29.41 8.92 -64.68
C THR A 115 28.43 9.23 -63.55
N GLU A 116 28.65 10.31 -62.79
CA GLU A 116 27.79 10.67 -61.64
C GLU A 116 26.43 11.21 -62.09
N ASN A 117 26.39 11.95 -63.21
CA ASN A 117 25.14 12.42 -63.81
C ASN A 117 24.26 11.30 -64.38
N LYS A 118 24.83 10.12 -64.69
CA LYS A 118 24.09 9.00 -65.30
C LYS A 118 23.33 8.15 -64.28
N ILE A 119 23.86 7.94 -63.08
CA ILE A 119 23.17 7.15 -62.03
C ILE A 119 22.19 7.99 -61.21
N LYS A 120 22.37 9.32 -61.19
CA LYS A 120 21.55 10.25 -60.42
C LYS A 120 20.03 10.05 -60.60
N PRO A 121 19.48 9.88 -61.83
CA PRO A 121 18.04 9.64 -61.99
C PRO A 121 17.55 8.36 -61.32
N LEU A 122 18.35 7.29 -61.33
CA LEU A 122 18.01 6.04 -60.65
C LEU A 122 18.07 6.22 -59.13
N LYS A 123 19.10 6.88 -58.61
CA LYS A 123 19.25 7.16 -57.18
C LYS A 123 18.06 7.96 -56.64
N GLU A 124 17.74 9.07 -57.30
CA GLU A 124 16.62 9.95 -56.93
C GLU A 124 15.30 9.17 -56.95
N LYS A 125 15.02 8.42 -58.03
CA LYS A 125 13.77 7.64 -58.10
C LYS A 125 13.69 6.50 -57.11
N LEU A 126 14.79 5.81 -56.83
CA LEU A 126 14.83 4.75 -55.84
C LEU A 126 14.54 5.30 -54.44
N PHE A 127 15.17 6.42 -54.09
CA PHE A 127 15.02 7.03 -52.77
C PHE A 127 13.66 7.71 -52.59
N ASP A 128 13.14 8.40 -53.60
CA ASP A 128 11.77 8.92 -53.61
C ASP A 128 10.75 7.78 -53.41
N SER A 129 10.97 6.65 -54.09
CA SER A 129 10.11 5.46 -53.98
C SER A 129 10.16 4.84 -52.59
N LEU A 130 11.36 4.73 -52.02
CA LEU A 130 11.59 4.21 -50.67
C LEU A 130 10.92 5.09 -49.62
N GLU A 131 11.13 6.40 -49.67
CA GLU A 131 10.50 7.36 -48.77
C GLU A 131 8.97 7.28 -48.88
N LYS A 132 8.43 7.32 -50.10
CA LYS A 132 6.99 7.30 -50.34
C LYS A 132 6.33 6.06 -49.73
N ILE A 133 6.87 4.87 -49.98
CA ILE A 133 6.34 3.63 -49.41
C ILE A 133 6.46 3.61 -47.88
N PHE A 134 7.57 4.10 -47.35
CA PHE A 134 7.80 4.17 -45.91
C PHE A 134 6.78 5.07 -45.21
N VAL A 135 6.54 6.26 -45.74
CA VAL A 135 5.55 7.21 -45.20
C VAL A 135 4.13 6.66 -45.35
N GLU A 136 3.75 6.15 -46.53
CA GLU A 136 2.42 5.59 -46.80
C GLU A 136 2.05 4.45 -45.82
N HIS A 137 3.03 3.64 -45.42
CA HIS A 137 2.82 2.51 -44.51
C HIS A 137 3.22 2.81 -43.05
N ARG A 138 3.41 4.08 -42.68
CA ARG A 138 3.82 4.49 -41.33
C ARG A 138 5.04 3.73 -40.80
N GLY A 139 6.01 3.50 -41.67
CA GLY A 139 7.26 2.81 -41.39
C GLY A 139 7.20 1.27 -41.45
N LEU A 140 6.03 0.65 -41.58
CA LEU A 140 5.91 -0.82 -41.57
C LEU A 140 6.44 -1.49 -42.85
N GLN A 141 6.52 -0.76 -43.96
CA GLN A 141 7.11 -1.19 -45.24
C GLN A 141 8.14 -0.16 -45.71
N PRO A 142 9.08 -0.52 -46.59
CA PRO A 142 9.39 -1.87 -47.04
C PRO A 142 10.18 -2.67 -45.98
N ASN A 143 10.38 -3.97 -46.21
CA ASN A 143 11.18 -4.87 -45.37
C ASN A 143 12.14 -5.67 -46.24
N ILE A 144 13.28 -6.07 -45.68
CA ILE A 144 14.18 -7.04 -46.31
C ILE A 144 13.49 -8.40 -46.38
N LEU A 145 13.54 -9.04 -47.54
CA LEU A 145 12.91 -10.34 -47.81
C LEU A 145 13.95 -11.46 -48.00
N ILE A 146 15.20 -11.12 -48.28
CA ILE A 146 16.30 -12.09 -48.42
C ILE A 146 16.92 -12.41 -47.07
N GLU A 147 17.09 -13.70 -46.79
CA GLU A 147 17.72 -14.19 -45.56
C GLU A 147 19.17 -14.66 -45.77
N ASN A 148 19.61 -14.82 -47.02
CA ASN A 148 20.96 -15.29 -47.35
C ASN A 148 22.02 -14.20 -47.08
N LYS A 149 22.96 -14.47 -46.17
CA LYS A 149 24.00 -13.52 -45.76
C LYS A 149 24.91 -13.08 -46.92
N ASP A 150 25.29 -13.99 -47.82
CA ASP A 150 26.14 -13.68 -48.97
C ASP A 150 25.41 -12.79 -49.99
N GLN A 151 24.09 -12.94 -50.10
CA GLN A 151 23.27 -12.05 -50.94
C GLN A 151 23.06 -10.68 -50.29
N LEU A 152 22.82 -10.63 -48.97
CA LEU A 152 22.66 -9.37 -48.22
C LEU A 152 23.91 -8.49 -48.25
N THR A 153 25.10 -9.11 -48.12
CA THR A 153 26.37 -8.38 -48.23
C THR A 153 26.58 -7.75 -49.62
N LYS A 154 26.04 -8.34 -50.69
CA LYS A 154 26.07 -7.77 -52.05
C LYS A 154 25.15 -6.54 -52.21
N ILE A 155 24.13 -6.39 -51.36
CA ILE A 155 23.19 -5.25 -51.40
C ILE A 155 23.76 -4.05 -50.65
N ASN A 156 24.48 -4.28 -49.55
CA ASN A 156 25.23 -3.28 -48.77
C ASN A 156 24.44 -2.00 -48.42
N ILE A 157 23.28 -2.18 -47.80
CA ILE A 157 22.36 -1.09 -47.38
C ILE A 157 23.07 -0.09 -46.46
N ALA A 158 24.01 -0.56 -45.62
CA ALA A 158 24.78 0.26 -44.71
C ALA A 158 25.62 1.33 -45.43
N GLU A 159 26.10 1.07 -46.66
CA GLU A 159 26.86 2.06 -47.44
C GLU A 159 25.98 3.22 -47.90
N HIS A 160 24.73 2.96 -48.29
CA HIS A 160 23.77 4.01 -48.64
C HIS A 160 23.45 4.90 -47.43
N LEU A 161 23.27 4.31 -46.25
CA LEU A 161 23.07 5.05 -45.01
C LEU A 161 24.30 5.89 -44.64
N ARG A 162 25.52 5.35 -44.79
CA ARG A 162 26.78 6.10 -44.55
C ARG A 162 26.98 7.28 -45.48
N SER A 163 26.40 7.25 -46.68
CA SER A 163 26.46 8.37 -47.63
C SER A 163 25.61 9.59 -47.21
N MET A 164 24.73 9.43 -46.21
CA MET A 164 23.91 10.51 -45.67
C MET A 164 24.67 11.32 -44.60
N THR A 165 25.45 12.30 -45.04
CA THR A 165 26.20 13.20 -44.13
C THR A 165 25.40 14.43 -43.70
N LYS A 166 24.28 14.73 -44.38
CA LYS A 166 23.39 15.84 -44.08
C LYS A 166 21.97 15.32 -43.89
N VAL A 167 21.24 15.86 -42.91
CA VAL A 167 19.83 15.56 -42.65
C VAL A 167 19.05 16.86 -42.51
N ASP A 168 17.99 17.01 -43.30
CA ASP A 168 17.02 18.10 -43.22
C ASP A 168 15.58 17.55 -43.35
N LYS A 169 14.57 18.43 -43.34
CA LYS A 169 13.15 18.02 -43.38
C LYS A 169 12.77 17.23 -44.62
N GLN A 170 13.52 17.37 -45.73
CA GLN A 170 13.20 16.70 -46.99
C GLN A 170 13.72 15.26 -47.01
N ILE A 171 14.73 14.93 -46.20
CA ILE A 171 15.42 13.64 -46.26
C ILE A 171 15.33 12.83 -44.96
N VAL A 172 14.67 13.37 -43.92
CA VAL A 172 14.50 12.69 -42.62
C VAL A 172 13.71 11.39 -42.73
N ASN A 173 12.63 11.34 -43.51
CA ASN A 173 11.88 10.10 -43.69
C ASN A 173 12.70 9.03 -44.41
N LEU A 174 13.50 9.44 -45.40
CA LEU A 174 14.43 8.56 -46.10
C LEU A 174 15.51 8.01 -45.16
N LEU A 175 16.04 8.85 -44.24
CA LEU A 175 16.94 8.40 -43.18
C LEU A 175 16.29 7.30 -42.33
N PHE A 176 15.05 7.49 -41.87
CA PHE A 176 14.33 6.47 -41.09
C PHE A 176 14.08 5.20 -41.90
N ALA A 177 13.71 5.31 -43.17
CA ALA A 177 13.52 4.15 -44.06
C ALA A 177 14.81 3.33 -44.22
N LEU A 178 15.93 3.99 -44.52
CA LEU A 178 17.24 3.34 -44.65
C LEU A 178 17.76 2.80 -43.32
N SER A 179 17.49 3.49 -42.20
CA SER A 179 17.84 3.04 -40.85
C SER A 179 17.12 1.72 -40.52
N LYS A 180 15.82 1.65 -40.78
CA LYS A 180 15.03 0.43 -40.59
C LYS A 180 15.59 -0.75 -41.39
N LEU A 181 15.84 -0.57 -42.69
CA LEU A 181 16.41 -1.62 -43.53
C LEU A 181 17.82 -2.01 -43.05
N SER A 182 18.65 -1.05 -42.65
CA SER A 182 19.99 -1.33 -42.13
C SER A 182 19.94 -2.14 -40.83
N PHE A 183 19.00 -1.84 -39.93
CA PHE A 183 18.79 -2.62 -38.72
C PHE A 183 18.34 -4.06 -39.01
N GLN A 184 17.38 -4.24 -39.93
CA GLN A 184 16.94 -5.57 -40.38
C GLN A 184 18.11 -6.37 -40.99
N SER A 185 18.90 -5.74 -41.85
CA SER A 185 20.07 -6.37 -42.46
C SER A 185 21.10 -6.77 -41.41
N SER A 186 21.33 -5.91 -40.42
CA SER A 186 22.27 -6.16 -39.34
C SER A 186 21.90 -7.39 -38.53
N ILE A 187 20.62 -7.55 -38.15
CA ILE A 187 20.14 -8.75 -37.45
C ILE A 187 20.44 -10.01 -38.27
N LEU A 188 20.11 -10.00 -39.56
CA LEU A 188 20.30 -11.16 -40.43
C LEU A 188 21.78 -11.51 -40.62
N LEU A 189 22.66 -10.52 -40.69
CA LEU A 189 24.11 -10.74 -40.78
C LEU A 189 24.72 -11.22 -39.45
N GLY A 190 24.07 -10.92 -38.32
CA GLY A 190 24.60 -11.18 -36.97
C GLY A 190 25.41 -10.02 -36.40
N ASP A 191 25.34 -8.85 -37.04
CA ASP A 191 25.94 -7.62 -36.58
C ASP A 191 24.99 -6.90 -35.61
N GLN A 192 25.53 -6.14 -34.66
CA GLN A 192 24.74 -5.30 -33.74
C GLN A 192 24.83 -3.82 -34.12
N LEU A 193 24.20 -3.45 -35.24
CA LEU A 193 24.00 -2.04 -35.58
C LEU A 193 23.10 -1.39 -34.54
N LYS A 194 23.53 -0.26 -33.98
CA LYS A 194 22.74 0.54 -33.07
C LYS A 194 22.56 1.96 -33.61
N TRP A 195 21.65 2.72 -33.01
CA TRP A 195 21.39 4.11 -33.38
C TRP A 195 22.65 4.98 -33.33
N LYS A 196 23.57 4.75 -32.37
CA LYS A 196 24.88 5.44 -32.34
C LYS A 196 25.61 5.38 -33.67
N ASN A 197 25.65 4.20 -34.30
CA ASN A 197 26.39 3.96 -35.55
C ASN A 197 25.78 4.69 -36.75
N ILE A 198 24.47 4.96 -36.70
CA ILE A 198 23.74 5.71 -37.73
C ILE A 198 23.98 7.20 -37.54
N VAL A 199 23.75 7.68 -36.31
CA VAL A 199 23.83 9.10 -35.97
C VAL A 199 25.26 9.63 -36.09
N SER A 200 26.28 8.81 -35.80
CA SER A 200 27.70 9.20 -35.93
C SER A 200 28.13 9.57 -37.35
N ASN A 201 27.37 9.18 -38.38
CA ASN A 201 27.69 9.50 -39.78
C ASN A 201 27.08 10.84 -40.24
N ILE A 202 26.16 11.41 -39.46
CA ILE A 202 25.48 12.67 -39.77
C ILE A 202 26.38 13.82 -39.31
N GLN A 203 26.97 14.54 -40.26
CA GLN A 203 27.83 15.70 -40.00
C GLN A 203 27.02 16.98 -39.82
N TYR A 204 25.89 17.11 -40.52
CA TYR A 204 25.06 18.31 -40.49
C TYR A 204 23.58 17.95 -40.34
N CYS A 205 22.98 18.27 -39.19
CA CYS A 205 21.55 18.08 -38.92
C CYS A 205 20.85 19.45 -38.89
N TYR A 206 19.92 19.68 -39.81
CA TYR A 206 19.16 20.93 -39.97
C TYR A 206 17.70 20.80 -39.49
N ILE A 207 17.35 19.67 -38.90
CA ILE A 207 16.08 19.48 -38.17
C ILE A 207 16.34 19.58 -36.68
N SER A 208 15.38 20.12 -35.95
CA SER A 208 15.50 20.15 -34.49
C SER A 208 15.40 18.74 -33.92
N LEU A 209 15.96 18.55 -32.73
CA LEU A 209 15.82 17.29 -31.99
C LEU A 209 14.34 16.93 -31.75
N GLU A 210 13.50 17.93 -31.49
CA GLU A 210 12.04 17.74 -31.35
C GLU A 210 11.40 17.22 -32.62
N GLU A 211 11.79 17.75 -33.78
CA GLU A 211 11.31 17.27 -35.07
C GLU A 211 11.77 15.82 -35.29
N PHE A 212 13.05 15.52 -35.04
CA PHE A 212 13.59 14.17 -35.16
C PHE A 212 12.85 13.15 -34.27
N ILE A 213 12.60 13.48 -33.00
CA ILE A 213 11.85 12.64 -32.07
C ILE A 213 10.40 12.48 -32.52
N SER A 214 9.77 13.55 -33.01
CA SER A 214 8.40 13.50 -33.53
C SER A 214 8.28 12.53 -34.71
N TYR A 215 9.26 12.51 -35.62
CA TYR A 215 9.32 11.50 -36.68
C TYR A 215 9.51 10.09 -36.11
N TYR A 216 10.42 9.88 -35.15
CA TYR A 216 10.61 8.56 -34.54
C TYR A 216 9.34 8.04 -33.86
N VAL A 217 8.66 8.87 -33.06
CA VAL A 217 7.40 8.52 -32.40
C VAL A 217 6.32 8.21 -33.44
N GLY A 218 6.27 8.97 -34.53
CA GLY A 218 5.38 8.69 -35.67
C GLY A 218 5.59 7.30 -36.29
N TYR A 219 6.79 6.73 -36.13
CA TYR A 219 7.18 5.42 -36.66
C TYR A 219 7.52 4.40 -35.55
N GLU A 220 7.07 4.60 -34.31
CA GLU A 220 7.47 3.80 -33.14
C GLU A 220 7.28 2.29 -33.35
N LEU A 221 6.20 1.88 -34.03
CA LEU A 221 5.92 0.48 -34.34
C LEU A 221 6.99 -0.16 -35.23
N ALA A 222 7.61 0.60 -36.13
CA ALA A 222 8.66 0.11 -37.02
C ALA A 222 10.01 -0.09 -36.30
N PHE A 223 10.22 0.60 -35.18
CA PHE A 223 11.45 0.58 -34.40
C PHE A 223 11.30 -0.09 -33.03
N ARG A 224 10.21 -0.82 -32.79
CA ARG A 224 9.95 -1.51 -31.51
C ARG A 224 11.10 -2.43 -31.10
N ASP A 225 11.66 -3.17 -32.04
CA ASP A 225 12.76 -4.11 -31.81
C ASP A 225 14.14 -3.41 -31.85
N PHE A 226 14.15 -2.10 -32.15
CA PHE A 226 15.33 -1.25 -32.27
C PHE A 226 15.18 0.04 -31.45
N PRO A 227 14.92 -0.06 -30.13
CA PRO A 227 14.74 1.11 -29.30
C PRO A 227 16.03 1.95 -29.27
N PHE A 228 15.87 3.24 -29.02
CA PHE A 228 17.02 4.13 -28.80
C PHE A 228 17.95 3.59 -27.69
N ASP A 229 19.25 3.59 -27.97
CA ASP A 229 20.28 3.10 -27.06
C ASP A 229 20.80 4.21 -26.12
N ALA A 230 21.63 3.83 -25.13
CA ALA A 230 22.25 4.77 -24.19
C ALA A 230 23.10 5.86 -24.87
N CYS A 231 23.51 5.67 -26.12
CA CYS A 231 24.23 6.69 -26.88
C CYS A 231 23.30 7.71 -27.52
N LEU A 232 22.00 7.47 -27.69
CA LEU A 232 21.08 8.59 -27.86
C LEU A 232 20.99 9.39 -26.56
N LYS A 233 21.17 8.80 -25.36
CA LYS A 233 21.31 9.61 -24.13
C LYS A 233 22.59 10.45 -24.15
N GLU A 234 23.69 9.93 -24.68
CA GLU A 234 24.92 10.72 -24.92
C GLU A 234 24.73 11.75 -26.04
N PHE A 235 24.01 11.45 -27.12
CA PHE A 235 23.68 12.40 -28.19
C PHE A 235 22.69 13.48 -27.74
N LEU A 236 21.74 13.11 -26.86
CA LEU A 236 20.82 14.01 -26.16
C LEU A 236 21.59 14.87 -25.14
N ALA A 237 22.59 14.29 -24.48
CA ALA A 237 23.51 14.96 -23.56
C ALA A 237 24.61 15.75 -24.25
N ASP A 238 24.93 15.49 -25.53
CA ASP A 238 25.84 16.27 -26.40
C ASP A 238 25.04 17.33 -27.18
N SER A 239 23.74 17.12 -27.39
CA SER A 239 22.77 18.14 -27.80
C SER A 239 22.42 19.07 -26.62
N ILE A 240 23.48 19.61 -26.01
CA ILE A 240 23.62 20.79 -25.15
C ILE A 240 23.12 22.04 -25.92
N GLU A 241 21.97 21.91 -26.58
CA GLU A 241 21.00 22.95 -26.84
C GLU A 241 19.81 22.87 -25.87
N LEU A 242 19.61 21.78 -25.11
CA LEU A 242 18.67 21.76 -23.97
C LEU A 242 19.11 22.71 -22.84
N SER A 243 20.42 22.97 -22.71
CA SER A 243 20.97 24.01 -21.81
C SER A 243 20.96 25.42 -22.44
N ARG A 244 20.65 25.55 -23.74
CA ARG A 244 20.52 26.84 -24.46
C ARG A 244 19.08 27.23 -24.75
N THR A 245 18.13 26.28 -24.74
CA THR A 245 16.71 26.58 -24.73
C THR A 245 16.37 27.25 -23.42
N LYS A 246 16.05 28.55 -23.47
CA LYS A 246 15.56 29.35 -22.33
C LYS A 246 14.24 28.83 -21.73
N ASP A 247 13.68 27.73 -22.23
CA ASP A 247 12.34 27.26 -21.90
C ASP A 247 12.26 25.72 -21.88
N LEU A 248 12.48 25.13 -20.70
CA LEU A 248 12.28 23.70 -20.45
C LEU A 248 10.79 23.31 -20.38
N HIS A 249 9.86 24.27 -20.42
CA HIS A 249 8.42 23.97 -20.37
C HIS A 249 7.85 23.51 -21.72
N ARG A 250 8.68 23.46 -22.77
CA ARG A 250 8.27 22.88 -24.06
C ARG A 250 7.91 21.40 -23.87
N PRO A 251 6.75 20.92 -24.39
CA PRO A 251 6.31 19.53 -24.24
C PRO A 251 7.34 18.49 -24.66
N SER A 252 8.14 18.79 -25.70
CA SER A 252 9.24 17.97 -26.19
C SER A 252 10.37 17.80 -25.15
N CYS A 253 10.79 18.90 -24.51
CA CYS A 253 11.78 18.90 -23.43
C CYS A 253 11.28 18.10 -22.21
N LEU A 254 10.01 18.28 -21.83
CA LEU A 254 9.39 17.55 -20.72
C LEU A 254 9.32 16.04 -21.00
N LEU A 255 8.98 15.62 -22.23
CA LEU A 255 8.95 14.22 -22.61
C LEU A 255 10.35 13.58 -22.51
N ILE A 256 11.38 14.28 -22.99
CA ILE A 256 12.77 13.84 -22.93
C ILE A 256 13.23 13.72 -21.48
N LEU A 257 12.99 14.75 -20.65
CA LEU A 257 13.33 14.73 -19.23
C LEU A 257 12.61 13.59 -18.49
N ARG A 258 11.32 13.37 -18.75
CA ARG A 258 10.56 12.24 -18.20
C ARG A 258 11.22 10.91 -18.55
N ARG A 259 11.60 10.71 -19.82
CA ARG A 259 12.23 9.47 -20.29
C ARG A 259 13.65 9.28 -19.74
N LEU A 260 14.44 10.34 -19.63
CA LEU A 260 15.83 10.25 -19.16
C LEU A 260 15.93 10.02 -17.66
N LEU A 261 15.08 10.70 -16.87
CA LEU A 261 15.14 10.66 -15.42
C LEU A 261 14.27 9.55 -14.81
N PHE A 262 13.05 9.33 -15.36
CA PHE A 262 12.01 8.49 -14.73
C PHE A 262 11.70 7.18 -15.48
N GLN A 263 12.30 6.90 -16.65
CA GLN A 263 12.06 5.64 -17.34
C GLN A 263 12.76 4.48 -16.62
N THR A 264 11.97 3.62 -15.99
CA THR A 264 12.42 2.42 -15.28
C THR A 264 12.47 1.24 -16.26
N TYR A 265 13.67 0.68 -16.49
CA TYR A 265 13.87 -0.44 -17.42
C TYR A 265 13.38 -1.79 -16.87
N ASN A 266 13.10 -1.86 -15.57
CA ASN A 266 12.64 -3.07 -14.90
C ASN A 266 11.31 -2.81 -14.19
N GLN A 267 10.19 -3.16 -14.83
CA GLN A 267 8.88 -3.22 -14.19
C GLN A 267 8.85 -4.23 -13.01
N SER A 268 9.85 -5.12 -12.93
CA SER A 268 10.03 -6.11 -11.86
C SER A 268 10.83 -5.58 -10.65
N ALA A 269 11.47 -4.41 -10.74
CA ALA A 269 12.24 -3.85 -9.63
C ALA A 269 11.32 -3.30 -8.53
N LYS A 270 11.68 -3.54 -7.26
CA LYS A 270 10.97 -2.97 -6.10
C LYS A 270 11.01 -1.43 -6.21
N LYS A 271 9.89 -0.74 -5.90
CA LYS A 271 9.74 0.72 -6.01
C LYS A 271 10.91 1.54 -5.46
N VAL A 272 11.50 1.10 -4.34
CA VAL A 272 12.65 1.77 -3.71
C VAL A 272 13.89 1.76 -4.60
N GLU A 273 14.13 0.70 -5.37
CA GLU A 273 15.24 0.64 -6.33
C GLU A 273 15.01 1.57 -7.53
N ASN A 274 13.76 1.77 -7.93
CA ASN A 274 13.41 2.77 -8.94
C ASN A 274 13.68 4.19 -8.43
N ILE A 275 13.38 4.49 -7.16
CA ILE A 275 13.73 5.79 -6.55
C ILE A 275 15.26 6.00 -6.55
N LYS A 276 16.03 4.98 -6.13
CA LYS A 276 17.51 5.05 -6.19
C LYS A 276 18.03 5.29 -7.60
N LEU A 277 17.43 4.65 -8.61
CA LEU A 277 17.79 4.85 -10.01
C LEU A 277 17.50 6.28 -10.46
N VAL A 278 16.35 6.85 -10.09
CA VAL A 278 16.00 8.25 -10.39
C VAL A 278 17.03 9.20 -9.75
N PHE A 279 17.40 8.99 -8.48
CA PHE A 279 18.41 9.82 -7.80
C PHE A 279 19.78 9.74 -8.50
N ARG A 280 20.22 8.53 -8.88
CA ARG A 280 21.45 8.35 -9.67
C ARG A 280 21.38 9.07 -11.01
N ASN A 281 20.26 8.95 -11.72
CA ASN A 281 20.07 9.61 -13.01
C ASN A 281 20.18 11.13 -12.86
N ILE A 282 19.52 11.71 -11.86
CA ILE A 282 19.56 13.16 -11.59
C ILE A 282 20.99 13.61 -11.31
N ASN A 283 21.72 12.91 -10.45
CA ASN A 283 23.11 13.28 -10.13
C ASN A 283 24.06 13.15 -11.34
N ASN A 284 23.75 12.25 -12.28
CA ASN A 284 24.55 12.05 -13.48
C ASN A 284 24.21 13.03 -14.62
N PHE A 285 23.08 13.76 -14.55
CA PHE A 285 22.51 14.52 -15.68
C PHE A 285 23.03 15.96 -15.82
N ASP A 286 24.10 16.33 -15.11
CA ASP A 286 24.73 17.66 -15.09
C ASP A 286 24.20 18.64 -14.01
N GLN A 287 25.14 19.32 -13.37
CA GLN A 287 24.96 20.25 -12.24
C GLN A 287 24.20 21.51 -12.69
N ASP A 288 24.40 21.93 -13.94
CA ASP A 288 23.81 23.11 -14.57
C ASP A 288 22.28 23.05 -14.72
N LEU A 289 21.70 21.86 -14.97
CA LEU A 289 20.25 21.68 -15.06
C LEU A 289 19.60 21.89 -13.69
N CYS A 290 20.24 21.35 -12.65
CA CYS A 290 19.77 21.38 -11.27
C CYS A 290 19.84 22.80 -10.66
N GLU A 291 20.85 23.58 -11.06
CA GLU A 291 21.06 24.95 -10.57
C GLU A 291 20.13 25.98 -11.23
N LYS A 292 19.84 25.83 -12.53
CA LYS A 292 19.11 26.86 -13.30
C LYS A 292 17.58 26.71 -13.27
N ASN A 293 17.05 25.56 -12.85
CA ASN A 293 15.64 25.23 -13.02
C ASN A 293 15.00 24.74 -11.72
N ASP A 294 13.78 25.22 -11.46
CA ASP A 294 12.98 24.78 -10.33
C ASP A 294 12.30 23.43 -10.63
N PRO A 295 12.59 22.34 -9.89
CA PRO A 295 11.94 21.05 -10.13
C PRO A 295 10.41 21.13 -10.02
N ALA A 296 9.88 22.06 -9.21
CA ALA A 296 8.44 22.23 -9.02
C ALA A 296 7.69 22.70 -10.26
N SER A 297 8.37 23.35 -11.21
CA SER A 297 7.75 23.84 -12.44
C SER A 297 7.87 22.85 -13.61
N ILE A 298 8.56 21.72 -13.40
CA ILE A 298 8.89 20.73 -14.44
C ILE A 298 8.32 19.36 -14.11
N VAL A 299 8.52 18.86 -12.89
CA VAL A 299 8.12 17.52 -12.49
C VAL A 299 6.61 17.48 -12.27
N GLN A 300 5.91 16.63 -13.01
CA GLN A 300 4.47 16.43 -12.88
C GLN A 300 4.16 15.23 -11.97
N ASP A 301 3.08 15.32 -11.19
CA ASP A 301 2.68 14.24 -10.27
C ASP A 301 2.47 12.90 -10.99
N GLU A 302 1.96 12.92 -12.23
CA GLU A 302 1.77 11.74 -13.09
C GLU A 302 3.08 10.97 -13.37
N TRP A 303 4.23 11.62 -13.27
CA TRP A 303 5.53 10.98 -13.51
C TRP A 303 5.99 10.17 -12.29
N LEU A 304 5.41 10.45 -11.12
CA LEU A 304 5.77 9.85 -9.84
C LEU A 304 4.86 8.70 -9.44
N GLU A 305 3.78 8.42 -10.18
CA GLU A 305 2.77 7.42 -9.79
C GLU A 305 3.35 6.04 -9.49
N ASP A 306 4.29 5.59 -10.32
CA ASP A 306 4.98 4.30 -10.19
C ASP A 306 6.03 4.27 -9.05
N LEU A 307 6.36 5.44 -8.49
CA LEU A 307 7.31 5.60 -7.38
C LEU A 307 6.61 5.73 -6.01
N LEU A 308 5.27 5.88 -5.99
CA LEU A 308 4.52 6.09 -4.76
C LEU A 308 4.57 4.88 -3.83
N LEU A 309 4.93 5.12 -2.57
CA LEU A 309 5.15 4.09 -1.57
C LEU A 309 3.88 3.89 -0.76
N ARG A 310 3.44 2.65 -0.57
CA ARG A 310 2.48 2.35 0.49
C ARG A 310 3.21 2.48 1.82
N ILE A 311 2.87 3.46 2.64
CA ILE A 311 3.67 3.77 3.83
C ILE A 311 3.71 2.59 4.82
N ALA A 312 2.58 1.94 5.07
CA ALA A 312 2.54 0.78 5.98
C ALA A 312 3.19 -0.50 5.40
N ASP A 313 3.18 -0.70 4.08
CA ASP A 313 3.57 -1.96 3.43
C ASP A 313 4.89 -1.86 2.66
N ASP A 314 5.06 -0.82 1.85
CA ASP A 314 6.25 -0.62 1.02
C ASP A 314 7.36 0.08 1.80
N PHE A 315 7.04 1.14 2.56
CA PHE A 315 8.03 1.99 3.23
C PHE A 315 8.65 1.26 4.43
N ILE A 316 7.82 0.79 5.36
CA ILE A 316 8.27 0.19 6.62
C ILE A 316 8.99 -1.16 6.40
N TYR A 317 8.55 -1.96 5.43
CA TYR A 317 9.16 -3.28 5.19
C TYR A 317 10.33 -3.27 4.20
N ASN A 318 10.35 -2.37 3.20
CA ASN A 318 11.41 -2.39 2.18
C ASN A 318 12.51 -1.35 2.44
N ILE A 319 12.29 -0.33 3.26
CA ILE A 319 13.32 0.66 3.61
C ILE A 319 13.93 0.28 4.96
N ASN A 320 14.82 -0.71 4.97
CA ASN A 320 15.63 -1.00 6.15
C ASN A 320 16.80 -0.01 6.28
N SER A 321 17.56 -0.09 7.38
CA SER A 321 18.73 0.78 7.64
C SER A 321 19.71 0.87 6.46
N SER A 322 20.07 -0.27 5.85
CA SER A 322 20.98 -0.28 4.68
C SER A 322 20.39 0.39 3.43
N THR A 323 19.08 0.24 3.22
CA THR A 323 18.39 0.81 2.06
C THR A 323 18.21 2.31 2.23
N TYR A 324 17.89 2.75 3.45
CA TYR A 324 17.80 4.15 3.82
C TYR A 324 19.15 4.85 3.68
N GLN A 325 20.22 4.27 4.22
CA GLN A 325 21.57 4.81 4.09
C GLN A 325 21.96 4.99 2.62
N SER A 326 21.65 4.00 1.77
CA SER A 326 21.87 4.11 0.32
C SER A 326 21.07 5.25 -0.33
N LEU A 327 19.86 5.56 0.13
CA LEU A 327 19.09 6.72 -0.36
C LEU A 327 19.73 8.04 0.09
N CYS A 328 20.19 8.11 1.34
CA CYS A 328 20.92 9.27 1.87
C CYS A 328 22.26 9.49 1.14
N GLU A 329 22.99 8.43 0.79
CA GLU A 329 24.21 8.57 -0.02
C GLU A 329 23.89 9.08 -1.43
N LEU A 330 22.74 8.69 -2.00
CA LEU A 330 22.37 9.05 -3.36
C LEU A 330 21.69 10.41 -3.51
N HIS A 331 21.10 11.00 -2.47
CA HIS A 331 20.43 12.30 -2.64
C HIS A 331 21.42 13.48 -2.76
N HIS A 332 22.63 13.39 -2.18
CA HIS A 332 23.68 14.42 -2.24
C HIS A 332 23.21 15.88 -1.97
N ASP A 333 22.20 16.09 -1.12
CA ASP A 333 21.56 17.40 -0.91
C ASP A 333 21.12 18.11 -2.20
N ASN A 334 20.88 17.35 -3.27
CA ASN A 334 20.47 17.88 -4.55
C ASN A 334 18.99 18.34 -4.47
N ARG A 335 18.73 19.62 -4.78
CA ARG A 335 17.38 20.24 -4.77
C ARG A 335 16.33 19.41 -5.49
N TRP A 336 16.67 18.78 -6.61
CA TRP A 336 15.75 17.94 -7.38
C TRP A 336 15.41 16.63 -6.66
N THR A 337 16.41 15.96 -6.09
CA THR A 337 16.18 14.71 -5.34
C THR A 337 15.36 14.97 -4.07
N ILE A 338 15.64 16.08 -3.38
CA ILE A 338 14.89 16.58 -2.22
C ILE A 338 13.42 16.85 -2.60
N TYR A 339 13.20 17.58 -3.70
CA TYR A 339 11.85 17.88 -4.18
C TYR A 339 11.07 16.60 -4.54
N ILE A 340 11.70 15.70 -5.31
CA ILE A 340 11.08 14.44 -5.75
C ILE A 340 10.75 13.56 -4.54
N TRP A 341 11.67 13.43 -3.58
CA TRP A 341 11.40 12.71 -2.34
C TRP A 341 10.20 13.28 -1.60
N ASN A 342 10.21 14.59 -1.35
CA ASN A 342 9.12 15.28 -0.68
C ASN A 342 7.78 15.03 -1.38
N ARG A 343 7.76 15.11 -2.73
CA ARG A 343 6.54 14.91 -3.51
C ARG A 343 6.06 13.46 -3.50
N ILE A 344 6.97 12.48 -3.58
CA ILE A 344 6.64 11.05 -3.43
C ILE A 344 6.00 10.81 -2.07
N ILE A 345 6.60 11.32 -0.98
CA ILE A 345 6.06 11.14 0.37
C ILE A 345 4.69 11.82 0.52
N HIS A 346 4.57 13.07 0.10
CA HIS A 346 3.32 13.81 0.16
C HIS A 346 2.17 13.07 -0.54
N LEU A 347 2.38 12.67 -1.80
CA LEU A 347 1.40 11.93 -2.58
C LEU A 347 1.12 10.53 -1.99
N SER A 348 2.12 9.91 -1.36
CA SER A 348 1.96 8.63 -0.66
C SER A 348 1.11 8.75 0.60
N ILE A 349 1.25 9.84 1.36
CA ILE A 349 0.46 10.16 2.55
C ILE A 349 -0.98 10.47 2.17
N LEU A 350 -1.22 11.24 1.09
CA LEU A 350 -2.56 11.51 0.59
C LEU A 350 -3.34 10.24 0.21
N LYS A 351 -2.65 9.16 -0.15
CA LYS A 351 -3.26 7.86 -0.46
C LYS A 351 -3.54 6.98 0.77
N LEU A 352 -3.19 7.42 1.98
CA LEU A 352 -3.50 6.68 3.21
C LEU A 352 -5.01 6.67 3.46
N ARG A 353 -5.57 5.46 3.65
CA ARG A 353 -6.96 5.30 4.07
C ARG A 353 -7.11 5.73 5.53
N THR A 354 -8.18 6.47 5.82
CA THR A 354 -8.44 7.07 7.14
C THR A 354 -8.56 6.05 8.28
N GLU A 355 -8.93 4.81 7.99
CA GLU A 355 -9.19 3.74 8.96
C GLU A 355 -7.91 3.15 9.60
N ASN A 356 -6.74 3.23 8.95
CA ASN A 356 -5.50 2.57 9.42
C ASN A 356 -4.41 3.53 9.93
N ILE A 357 -4.77 4.78 10.24
CA ILE A 357 -3.77 5.82 10.56
C ILE A 357 -3.04 5.54 11.88
N ASN A 358 -3.73 5.11 12.95
CA ASN A 358 -3.07 4.80 14.22
C ASN A 358 -2.07 3.64 14.07
N GLU A 359 -2.41 2.62 13.30
CA GLU A 359 -1.51 1.50 13.01
C GLU A 359 -0.30 1.95 12.17
N THR A 360 -0.54 2.80 11.17
CA THR A 360 0.53 3.35 10.32
C THR A 360 1.51 4.19 11.15
N LEU A 361 0.98 5.05 12.02
CA LEU A 361 1.77 5.88 12.93
C LEU A 361 2.60 5.03 13.91
N TYR A 362 2.00 3.99 14.49
CA TYR A 362 2.72 3.04 15.35
C TYR A 362 3.89 2.39 14.60
N LYS A 363 3.63 1.82 13.42
CA LYS A 363 4.65 1.15 12.61
C LYS A 363 5.77 2.11 12.20
N LEU A 364 5.45 3.37 11.89
CA LEU A 364 6.45 4.40 11.55
C LEU A 364 7.30 4.81 12.75
N ASN A 365 6.67 4.99 13.92
CA ASN A 365 7.37 5.29 15.16
C ASN A 365 8.35 4.16 15.53
N GLU A 366 7.97 2.90 15.33
CA GLU A 366 8.87 1.74 15.49
C GLU A 366 9.96 1.69 14.40
N TRP A 367 9.63 1.99 13.15
CA TRP A 367 10.60 2.06 12.06
C TRP A 367 11.70 3.10 12.36
N MET A 368 11.35 4.28 12.86
CA MET A 368 12.33 5.31 13.25
C MET A 368 13.31 4.79 14.32
N LYS A 369 12.86 3.94 15.25
CA LYS A 369 13.76 3.28 16.23
C LYS A 369 14.69 2.30 15.55
N VAL A 370 14.16 1.44 14.68
CA VAL A 370 14.92 0.37 14.01
C VAL A 370 16.03 0.96 13.13
N VAL A 371 15.76 2.09 12.48
CA VAL A 371 16.71 2.77 11.59
C VAL A 371 17.58 3.80 12.36
N GLN A 372 17.45 3.89 13.69
CA GLN A 372 18.24 4.78 14.58
C GLN A 372 18.06 6.29 14.31
N HIS A 373 16.82 6.69 14.00
CA HIS A 373 16.37 8.08 13.85
C HIS A 373 15.45 8.51 15.01
N ASP A 374 15.58 7.84 16.16
CA ASP A 374 14.96 8.25 17.41
C ASP A 374 15.57 9.55 17.98
N VAL A 375 16.78 9.90 17.52
CA VAL A 375 17.46 11.17 17.79
C VAL A 375 17.43 12.06 16.56
N TYR A 376 16.98 13.31 16.73
CA TYR A 376 16.99 14.32 15.67
C TYR A 376 18.41 14.61 15.18
N LYS A 377 18.61 14.57 13.86
CA LYS A 377 19.85 14.98 13.17
C LYS A 377 19.48 15.95 12.06
N SER A 378 20.00 17.17 12.14
CA SER A 378 19.70 18.24 11.17
C SER A 378 20.19 17.95 9.75
N SER A 379 21.16 17.03 9.59
CA SER A 379 21.65 16.56 8.30
C SER A 379 20.80 15.47 7.65
N ASP A 380 19.74 15.00 8.32
CA ASP A 380 18.90 13.89 7.83
C ASP A 380 17.67 14.38 7.06
N THR A 381 17.92 15.04 5.93
CA THR A 381 16.92 15.74 5.11
C THR A 381 15.73 14.84 4.73
N LEU A 382 15.95 13.57 4.42
CA LEU A 382 14.88 12.67 3.96
C LEU A 382 13.92 12.27 5.11
N THR A 383 14.42 12.03 6.32
CA THR A 383 13.59 11.78 7.52
C THR A 383 12.83 13.04 7.91
N ILE A 384 13.47 14.22 7.83
CA ILE A 384 12.83 15.50 8.12
C ILE A 384 11.60 15.68 7.23
N LEU A 385 11.75 15.52 5.90
CA LEU A 385 10.63 15.64 4.97
C LEU A 385 9.53 14.60 5.21
N LEU A 386 9.89 13.38 5.60
CA LEU A 386 8.92 12.34 5.98
C LEU A 386 8.10 12.78 7.19
N VAL A 387 8.76 13.14 8.28
CA VAL A 387 8.13 13.53 9.55
C VAL A 387 7.28 14.78 9.36
N MET A 388 7.72 15.74 8.53
CA MET A 388 6.97 16.95 8.21
C MET A 388 5.63 16.65 7.56
N ASN A 389 5.61 15.88 6.47
CA ASN A 389 4.36 15.55 5.79
C ASN A 389 3.44 14.68 6.68
N LEU A 390 4.02 13.81 7.52
CA LEU A 390 3.24 13.05 8.49
C LEU A 390 2.60 13.97 9.54
N PHE A 391 3.31 14.99 9.99
CA PHE A 391 2.81 15.94 10.97
C PHE A 391 1.64 16.77 10.43
N GLU A 392 1.68 17.20 9.16
CA GLU A 392 0.54 17.86 8.52
C GLU A 392 -0.72 16.98 8.55
N MET A 393 -0.60 15.69 8.23
CA MET A 393 -1.70 14.74 8.34
C MET A 393 -2.17 14.56 9.79
N LEU A 394 -1.24 14.49 10.75
CA LEU A 394 -1.56 14.40 12.18
C LEU A 394 -2.39 15.60 12.64
N ILE A 395 -2.00 16.82 12.25
CA ILE A 395 -2.72 18.04 12.58
C ILE A 395 -4.13 17.99 12.01
N VAL A 396 -4.29 17.67 10.71
CA VAL A 396 -5.59 17.65 10.04
C VAL A 396 -6.56 16.67 10.71
N LYS A 397 -6.06 15.50 11.13
CA LYS A 397 -6.93 14.44 11.67
C LYS A 397 -7.17 14.55 13.18
N TYR A 398 -6.16 14.95 13.95
CA TYR A 398 -6.20 14.91 15.42
C TYR A 398 -6.34 16.29 16.06
N THR A 399 -6.64 17.33 15.29
CA THR A 399 -6.89 18.70 15.79
C THR A 399 -7.92 18.74 16.92
N LYS A 400 -8.91 17.83 16.89
CA LYS A 400 -10.02 17.81 17.85
C LYS A 400 -9.72 17.04 19.14
N SER A 401 -8.85 16.02 19.10
CA SER A 401 -8.54 15.20 20.28
C SER A 401 -7.17 14.53 20.14
N VAL A 402 -6.16 15.25 20.64
CA VAL A 402 -4.77 14.80 20.76
C VAL A 402 -4.65 13.55 21.64
N LEU A 403 -5.62 13.31 22.53
CA LEU A 403 -5.66 12.18 23.46
C LEU A 403 -5.80 10.82 22.77
N SER A 404 -6.29 10.82 21.53
CA SER A 404 -6.42 9.60 20.72
C SER A 404 -5.12 9.19 19.99
N LEU A 405 -4.07 10.01 20.11
CA LEU A 405 -2.74 9.69 19.59
C LEU A 405 -2.02 8.74 20.54
N SER A 406 -1.62 7.59 20.03
CA SER A 406 -0.85 6.58 20.76
C SER A 406 0.39 6.20 19.98
N ASN A 407 1.52 6.05 20.67
CA ASN A 407 2.78 5.55 20.09
C ASN A 407 3.36 6.46 19.01
N THR A 408 3.35 7.77 19.22
CA THR A 408 3.90 8.77 18.29
C THR A 408 5.00 9.60 18.94
N GLU A 409 5.61 9.13 20.03
CA GLU A 409 6.50 9.92 20.87
C GLU A 409 7.74 10.39 20.11
N ILE A 410 8.33 9.51 19.29
CA ILE A 410 9.53 9.85 18.51
C ILE A 410 9.18 10.87 17.44
N ILE A 411 8.07 10.64 16.72
CA ILE A 411 7.61 11.57 15.69
C ILE A 411 7.39 12.97 16.28
N LEU A 412 6.70 13.07 17.41
CA LEU A 412 6.44 14.36 18.07
C LEU A 412 7.71 15.02 18.61
N ASN A 413 8.62 14.27 19.24
CA ASN A 413 9.91 14.79 19.67
C ASN A 413 10.74 15.30 18.48
N PHE A 414 10.71 14.58 17.36
CA PHE A 414 11.39 14.96 16.13
C PHE A 414 10.80 16.27 15.57
N VAL A 415 9.47 16.41 15.54
CA VAL A 415 8.79 17.66 15.15
C VAL A 415 9.18 18.83 16.05
N GLN A 416 9.26 18.64 17.36
CA GLN A 416 9.65 19.69 18.30
C GLN A 416 11.10 20.14 18.09
N ASN A 417 12.00 19.23 17.75
CA ASN A 417 13.39 19.55 17.43
C ASN A 417 13.50 20.27 16.08
N ILE A 418 12.80 19.81 15.04
CA ILE A 418 12.74 20.51 13.73
C ILE A 418 12.28 21.95 13.92
N ARG A 419 11.22 22.16 14.72
CA ARG A 419 10.66 23.50 15.00
C ARG A 419 11.72 24.50 15.50
N GLN A 420 12.73 24.03 16.24
CA GLN A 420 13.78 24.91 16.79
C GLN A 420 14.81 25.34 15.74
N GLU A 421 14.91 24.64 14.62
CA GLU A 421 15.82 24.97 13.53
C GLU A 421 15.10 25.73 12.40
N GLN A 422 15.52 26.97 12.16
CA GLN A 422 14.90 27.86 11.17
C GLN A 422 15.07 27.41 9.71
N MET A 423 15.83 26.34 9.45
CA MET A 423 16.21 25.91 8.10
C MET A 423 15.11 25.11 7.35
N TYR A 424 14.11 24.56 8.05
CA TYR A 424 13.12 23.66 7.45
C TYR A 424 11.69 24.22 7.50
N PRO A 425 10.85 24.01 6.46
CA PRO A 425 9.56 24.66 6.31
C PRO A 425 8.43 23.98 7.10
N ILE A 426 8.65 23.64 8.38
CA ILE A 426 7.52 23.29 9.26
C ILE A 426 6.88 24.61 9.72
N ASP A 427 5.56 24.72 9.60
CA ASP A 427 4.83 25.89 10.11
C ASP A 427 4.86 25.88 11.64
N ALA A 428 5.78 26.66 12.21
CA ALA A 428 5.95 26.77 13.66
C ALA A 428 4.64 27.16 14.37
N LYS A 429 3.78 27.95 13.71
CA LYS A 429 2.48 28.35 14.26
C LYS A 429 1.53 27.16 14.38
N GLN A 430 1.51 26.27 13.37
CA GLN A 430 0.70 25.05 13.43
C GLN A 430 1.20 24.08 14.52
N VAL A 431 2.53 23.95 14.67
CA VAL A 431 3.11 23.16 15.77
C VAL A 431 2.69 23.75 17.12
N ASP A 432 2.74 25.08 17.27
CA ASP A 432 2.33 25.77 18.49
C ASP A 432 0.85 25.58 18.80
N GLU A 433 -0.04 25.76 17.82
CA GLU A 433 -1.48 25.50 17.99
C GLU A 433 -1.75 24.05 18.40
N PHE A 434 -1.02 23.09 17.81
CA PHE A 434 -1.13 21.67 18.17
C PHE A 434 -0.66 21.40 19.62
N ILE A 435 0.46 22.00 20.05
CA ILE A 435 0.94 21.91 21.44
C ILE A 435 -0.06 22.54 22.40
N THR A 436 -0.61 23.72 22.07
CA THR A 436 -1.64 24.39 22.88
C THR A 436 -2.89 23.54 23.04
N ASN A 437 -3.36 22.88 21.98
CA ASN A 437 -4.49 21.96 22.06
C ASN A 437 -4.20 20.76 22.98
N GLY A 438 -2.97 20.24 22.95
CA GLY A 438 -2.51 19.21 23.88
C GLY A 438 -2.46 19.70 25.34
N GLN A 439 -1.95 20.91 25.59
CA GLN A 439 -1.94 21.55 26.92
C GLN A 439 -3.36 21.73 27.46
N LEU A 440 -4.31 22.20 26.63
CA LEU A 440 -5.72 22.31 27.00
C LEU A 440 -6.33 20.95 27.36
N SER A 441 -5.91 19.88 26.67
CA SER A 441 -6.35 18.52 26.99
C SER A 441 -5.79 18.06 28.35
N ILE A 442 -4.51 18.32 28.63
CA ILE A 442 -3.92 18.07 29.95
C ILE A 442 -4.63 18.87 31.04
N GLN A 443 -4.98 20.14 30.78
CA GLN A 443 -5.71 20.96 31.73
C GLN A 443 -7.07 20.35 32.09
N LYS A 444 -7.82 19.83 31.11
CA LYS A 444 -9.09 19.13 31.34
C LYS A 444 -8.91 17.83 32.11
N ILE A 445 -7.82 17.10 31.85
CA ILE A 445 -7.48 15.87 32.58
C ILE A 445 -7.18 16.20 34.06
N LEU A 446 -6.34 17.20 34.31
CA LEU A 446 -6.01 17.60 35.67
C LEU A 446 -7.25 18.15 36.39
N SER A 447 -8.13 18.88 35.71
CA SER A 447 -9.37 19.42 36.30
C SER A 447 -10.52 18.41 36.46
N LEU A 448 -10.30 17.12 36.20
CA LEU A 448 -11.31 16.05 36.28
C LEU A 448 -12.50 16.23 35.32
N GLN A 449 -12.32 17.02 34.24
CA GLN A 449 -13.36 17.33 33.26
C GLN A 449 -13.41 16.37 32.06
N GLU A 450 -12.42 15.49 31.93
CA GLU A 450 -12.42 14.46 30.89
C GLU A 450 -13.30 13.25 31.24
N SER A 451 -13.59 12.44 30.22
CA SER A 451 -14.42 11.23 30.37
C SER A 451 -13.72 10.14 31.18
N CYS A 452 -14.48 9.32 31.92
CA CYS A 452 -13.93 8.20 32.68
C CYS A 452 -13.15 7.19 31.80
N SER A 453 -13.58 6.98 30.54
CA SER A 453 -12.82 6.14 29.59
C SER A 453 -11.44 6.73 29.26
N THR A 454 -11.35 8.06 29.10
CA THR A 454 -10.08 8.75 28.84
C THR A 454 -9.05 8.41 29.92
N TYR A 455 -9.41 8.45 31.21
CA TYR A 455 -8.48 8.14 32.30
C TYR A 455 -7.99 6.69 32.29
N ARG A 456 -8.86 5.74 31.90
CA ARG A 456 -8.48 4.33 31.77
C ARG A 456 -7.49 4.13 30.63
N ASP A 457 -7.70 4.81 29.51
CA ASP A 457 -6.82 4.72 28.33
C ASP A 457 -5.45 5.39 28.55
N LEU A 458 -5.42 6.48 29.33
CA LEU A 458 -4.20 7.25 29.60
C LEU A 458 -3.13 6.49 30.39
N LEU A 459 -3.47 5.43 31.13
CA LEU A 459 -2.49 4.63 31.88
C LEU A 459 -1.38 4.07 30.98
N ASN A 460 -1.70 3.78 29.72
CA ASN A 460 -0.77 3.18 28.77
C ASN A 460 -0.27 4.17 27.71
N SER A 461 -0.77 5.40 27.69
CA SER A 461 -0.38 6.41 26.69
C SER A 461 0.90 7.13 27.09
N LYS A 462 1.95 7.00 26.27
CA LYS A 462 3.22 7.73 26.44
C LYS A 462 3.24 9.05 25.67
N THR A 463 2.39 9.20 24.65
CA THR A 463 2.22 10.43 23.86
C THR A 463 1.89 11.65 24.73
N ILE A 464 1.17 11.47 25.84
CA ILE A 464 0.78 12.58 26.72
C ILE A 464 1.99 13.29 27.35
N PHE A 465 3.12 12.59 27.53
CA PHE A 465 4.33 13.16 28.15
C PHE A 465 4.98 14.25 27.29
N PHE A 466 4.82 14.17 25.97
CA PHE A 466 5.25 15.22 25.05
C PHE A 466 4.60 16.58 25.37
N PHE A 467 3.29 16.58 25.60
CA PHE A 467 2.56 17.81 25.95
C PHE A 467 2.83 18.23 27.40
N LEU A 468 3.10 17.27 28.28
CA LEU A 468 3.39 17.53 29.69
C LEU A 468 4.68 18.33 29.89
N ALA A 469 5.71 18.08 29.08
CA ALA A 469 6.97 18.83 29.12
C ALA A 469 6.73 20.34 28.97
N ASN A 470 5.80 20.72 28.08
CA ASN A 470 5.42 22.09 27.79
C ASN A 470 4.29 22.64 28.69
N THR A 471 3.80 21.87 29.67
CA THR A 471 2.66 22.27 30.52
C THR A 471 3.14 22.77 31.88
N ASP A 472 2.62 23.92 32.33
CA ASP A 472 2.79 24.38 33.71
C ASP A 472 1.70 23.80 34.62
N ILE A 473 2.04 22.66 35.25
CA ILE A 473 1.14 21.94 36.16
C ILE A 473 0.82 22.81 37.40
N GLN A 474 1.77 23.61 37.89
CA GLN A 474 1.55 24.45 39.07
C GLN A 474 0.54 25.54 38.75
N GLU A 475 0.69 26.22 37.61
CA GLU A 475 -0.26 27.23 37.17
C GLU A 475 -1.67 26.63 37.02
N ILE A 476 -1.80 25.43 36.44
CA ILE A 476 -3.09 24.74 36.32
C ILE A 476 -3.72 24.52 37.70
N PHE A 477 -2.98 24.00 38.68
CA PHE A 477 -3.54 23.74 40.01
C PHE A 477 -3.90 25.00 40.78
N THR A 478 -3.17 26.12 40.60
CA THR A 478 -3.57 27.39 41.22
C THR A 478 -4.92 27.91 40.71
N LYS A 479 -5.32 27.55 39.49
CA LYS A 479 -6.61 27.92 38.88
C LYS A 479 -7.75 26.97 39.22
N ILE A 480 -7.45 25.75 39.69
CA ILE A 480 -8.46 24.74 40.00
C ILE A 480 -8.85 24.82 41.47
N ASN A 481 -10.15 24.77 41.76
CA ASN A 481 -10.65 24.70 43.13
C ASN A 481 -10.17 23.38 43.79
N PRO A 482 -9.40 23.43 44.89
CA PRO A 482 -8.91 22.23 45.57
C PRO A 482 -10.02 21.27 46.04
N GLN A 483 -11.24 21.77 46.27
CA GLN A 483 -12.40 20.93 46.65
C GLN A 483 -12.82 19.95 45.55
N THR A 484 -12.40 20.18 44.31
CA THR A 484 -12.66 19.29 43.16
C THR A 484 -11.99 17.92 43.35
N TYR A 485 -10.90 17.86 44.11
CA TYR A 485 -10.14 16.64 44.39
C TYR A 485 -10.49 15.99 45.72
N LYS A 486 -11.40 16.59 46.49
CA LYS A 486 -11.93 15.96 47.70
C LYS A 486 -13.07 15.04 47.34
N PHE A 487 -12.86 13.76 47.50
CA PHE A 487 -13.87 12.75 47.27
C PHE A 487 -14.80 12.65 48.50
N PRO A 488 -16.05 12.19 48.33
CA PRO A 488 -17.04 12.13 49.40
C PRO A 488 -16.49 11.52 50.69
N SER A 489 -16.86 12.09 51.84
CA SER A 489 -16.58 11.47 53.14
C SER A 489 -17.40 10.19 53.31
N ILE A 490 -16.70 9.07 53.42
CA ILE A 490 -17.29 7.74 53.53
C ILE A 490 -17.44 7.42 55.02
N SER A 491 -18.64 7.05 55.45
CA SER A 491 -18.84 6.60 56.84
C SER A 491 -18.26 5.19 57.03
N PRO A 492 -17.85 4.79 58.26
CA PRO A 492 -17.35 3.43 58.52
C PRO A 492 -18.31 2.32 58.07
N LYS A 493 -19.62 2.62 58.02
CA LYS A 493 -20.67 1.71 57.54
C LYS A 493 -20.63 1.48 56.03
N ILE A 494 -20.17 2.45 55.25
CA ILE A 494 -20.01 2.31 53.80
C ILE A 494 -18.65 1.68 53.50
N GLU A 495 -17.63 2.01 54.30
CA GLU A 495 -16.31 1.38 54.21
C GLU A 495 -16.37 -0.13 54.41
N SER A 496 -17.27 -0.62 55.28
CA SER A 496 -17.49 -2.07 55.45
C SER A 496 -18.16 -2.75 54.24
N LEU A 497 -18.74 -1.98 53.30
CA LEU A 497 -19.39 -2.51 52.09
C LEU A 497 -18.43 -2.52 50.90
N VAL A 498 -17.63 -1.46 50.76
CA VAL A 498 -16.62 -1.34 49.71
C VAL A 498 -15.27 -1.05 50.37
N PRO A 499 -14.55 -2.11 50.82
CA PRO A 499 -13.29 -1.95 51.51
C PRO A 499 -12.23 -1.33 50.60
N HIS A 500 -11.18 -0.78 51.22
CA HIS A 500 -10.07 -0.10 50.56
C HIS A 500 -10.46 1.21 49.87
N ILE A 501 -10.86 2.19 50.68
CA ILE A 501 -11.06 3.56 50.23
C ILE A 501 -9.73 4.09 49.65
N PRO A 502 -9.69 4.53 48.38
CA PRO A 502 -8.50 5.12 47.81
C PRO A 502 -8.07 6.38 48.58
N LYS A 503 -6.78 6.69 48.57
CA LYS A 503 -6.29 7.93 49.17
C LYS A 503 -6.79 9.14 48.38
N GLU A 504 -6.92 10.29 49.03
CA GLU A 504 -7.21 11.54 48.32
C GLU A 504 -6.15 11.80 47.24
N ILE A 505 -6.58 12.44 46.15
CA ILE A 505 -5.69 12.75 45.03
C ILE A 505 -4.65 13.76 45.51
N ASN A 506 -3.37 13.42 45.36
CA ASN A 506 -2.28 14.32 45.71
C ASN A 506 -2.10 15.37 44.61
N ILE A 507 -2.43 16.63 44.95
CA ILE A 507 -2.27 17.79 44.05
C ILE A 507 -0.94 18.52 44.24
N THR A 508 -0.05 18.01 45.10
CA THR A 508 1.29 18.58 45.26
C THR A 508 2.18 18.05 44.14
N PRO A 509 2.57 18.88 43.17
CA PRO A 509 3.41 18.43 42.06
C PRO A 509 4.77 17.97 42.60
N SER A 510 5.28 16.88 42.04
CA SER A 510 6.60 16.34 42.33
C SER A 510 7.40 16.19 41.05
N ASP A 511 8.72 16.34 41.13
CA ASP A 511 9.61 16.07 40.01
C ASP A 511 10.03 14.59 39.99
N PRO A 512 10.08 13.95 38.80
CA PRO A 512 9.78 14.50 37.48
C PRO A 512 8.26 14.55 37.16
N LYS A 513 7.83 15.52 36.34
CA LYS A 513 6.41 15.76 35.97
C LYS A 513 5.69 14.49 35.48
N GLU A 514 6.36 13.64 34.72
CA GLU A 514 5.80 12.40 34.17
C GLU A 514 5.39 11.44 35.29
N ARG A 515 6.26 11.30 36.30
CA ARG A 515 5.99 10.44 37.47
C ARG A 515 4.79 10.97 38.25
N TYR A 516 4.72 12.28 38.45
CA TYR A 516 3.58 12.91 39.07
C TYR A 516 2.28 12.64 38.30
N PHE A 517 2.29 12.88 36.99
CA PHE A 517 1.11 12.68 36.15
C PHE A 517 0.64 11.22 36.14
N GLN A 518 1.57 10.26 36.04
CA GLN A 518 1.24 8.83 36.17
C GLN A 518 0.60 8.50 37.53
N GLN A 519 1.15 9.04 38.63
CA GLN A 519 0.57 8.85 39.97
C GLN A 519 -0.82 9.48 40.08
N PHE A 520 -1.04 10.66 39.48
CA PHE A 520 -2.34 11.30 39.44
C PHE A 520 -3.37 10.44 38.69
N ILE A 521 -3.04 9.99 37.47
CA ILE A 521 -3.93 9.11 36.69
C ILE A 521 -4.21 7.79 37.41
N GLN A 522 -3.21 7.22 38.08
CA GLN A 522 -3.37 6.02 38.89
C GLN A 522 -4.34 6.25 40.06
N GLN A 523 -4.20 7.35 40.80
CA GLN A 523 -5.10 7.69 41.89
C GLN A 523 -6.54 7.93 41.42
N VAL A 524 -6.72 8.61 40.28
CA VAL A 524 -8.06 8.76 39.66
C VAL A 524 -8.64 7.41 39.30
N ASN A 525 -7.86 6.51 38.69
CA ASN A 525 -8.33 5.18 38.32
C ASN A 525 -8.68 4.31 39.53
N GLU A 526 -7.96 4.41 40.66
CA GLU A 526 -8.33 3.76 41.92
C GLU A 526 -9.69 4.25 42.41
N TRP A 527 -9.95 5.57 42.34
CA TRP A 527 -11.26 6.13 42.64
C TRP A 527 -12.36 5.67 41.67
N LEU A 528 -12.08 5.63 40.37
CA LEU A 528 -13.04 5.12 39.38
C LEU A 528 -13.41 3.65 39.65
N GLN A 529 -12.44 2.80 39.97
CA GLN A 529 -12.69 1.40 40.35
C GLN A 529 -13.54 1.31 41.63
N TRP A 530 -13.25 2.15 42.63
CA TRP A 530 -14.03 2.20 43.85
C TRP A 530 -15.47 2.67 43.57
N PHE A 531 -15.64 3.70 42.75
CA PHE A 531 -16.96 4.18 42.33
C PHE A 531 -17.74 3.11 41.55
N ASP A 532 -17.11 2.41 40.61
CA ASP A 532 -17.75 1.33 39.84
C ASP A 532 -18.28 0.22 40.77
N LYS A 533 -17.48 -0.17 41.77
CA LYS A 533 -17.90 -1.14 42.80
C LYS A 533 -19.06 -0.59 43.64
N PHE A 534 -18.94 0.64 44.13
CA PHE A 534 -19.95 1.27 44.95
C PHE A 534 -21.29 1.46 44.23
N LEU A 535 -21.27 1.92 42.98
CA LEU A 535 -22.45 2.07 42.14
C LEU A 535 -23.09 0.71 41.85
N THR A 536 -22.28 -0.33 41.66
CA THR A 536 -22.80 -1.70 41.47
C THR A 536 -23.53 -2.21 42.71
N ILE A 537 -22.96 -2.05 43.90
CA ILE A 537 -23.62 -2.45 45.16
C ILE A 537 -24.88 -1.61 45.41
N SER A 538 -24.79 -0.31 45.17
CA SER A 538 -25.88 0.63 45.48
C SER A 538 -27.04 0.54 44.51
N LEU A 539 -26.80 0.16 43.25
CA LEU A 539 -27.81 0.09 42.18
C LEU A 539 -29.09 -0.62 42.65
N HIS A 540 -28.95 -1.79 43.27
CA HIS A 540 -30.08 -2.60 43.72
C HIS A 540 -30.84 -1.97 44.89
N ILE A 541 -30.13 -1.30 45.80
CA ILE A 541 -30.75 -0.59 46.93
C ILE A 541 -31.55 0.60 46.41
N ILE A 542 -30.98 1.35 45.45
CA ILE A 542 -31.65 2.49 44.82
C ILE A 542 -32.86 2.03 43.99
N GLU A 543 -32.76 0.90 43.28
CA GLU A 543 -33.90 0.31 42.56
C GLU A 543 -35.03 -0.09 43.50
N TRP A 544 -34.70 -0.69 44.65
CA TRP A 544 -35.69 -1.00 45.67
C TRP A 544 -36.34 0.26 46.25
N PHE A 545 -35.55 1.30 46.55
CA PHE A 545 -36.05 2.60 46.97
C PHE A 545 -36.97 3.25 45.93
N LYS A 546 -36.66 3.13 44.64
CA LYS A 546 -37.57 3.55 43.57
C LYS A 546 -38.90 2.81 43.66
N ASN A 547 -38.89 1.49 43.83
CA ASN A 547 -40.12 0.70 43.93
C ASN A 547 -40.97 1.07 45.16
N LEU A 548 -40.34 1.61 46.21
CA LEU A 548 -40.99 2.16 47.39
C LEU A 548 -41.31 3.65 47.30
N ASN A 549 -41.09 4.28 46.14
CA ASN A 549 -41.30 5.71 45.90
C ASN A 549 -40.51 6.63 46.86
N VAL A 550 -39.31 6.23 47.27
CA VAL A 550 -38.41 7.11 48.04
C VAL A 550 -38.01 8.30 47.16
N ASN A 551 -38.07 9.51 47.73
CA ASN A 551 -37.68 10.75 47.05
C ASN A 551 -36.27 10.64 46.44
N ASP A 552 -36.10 11.22 45.24
CA ASP A 552 -34.88 11.20 44.43
C ASP A 552 -34.40 9.83 43.90
N ALA A 553 -34.94 8.70 44.37
CA ALA A 553 -34.46 7.37 43.97
C ALA A 553 -34.65 7.09 42.46
N THR A 554 -35.74 7.54 41.86
CA THR A 554 -35.97 7.42 40.41
C THR A 554 -34.93 8.20 39.60
N GLN A 555 -34.58 9.41 40.04
CA GLN A 555 -33.57 10.23 39.37
C GLN A 555 -32.19 9.62 39.54
N LEU A 556 -31.83 9.19 40.76
CA LEU A 556 -30.55 8.52 41.03
C LEU A 556 -30.40 7.25 40.23
N LEU A 557 -31.46 6.45 40.08
CA LEU A 557 -31.40 5.25 39.26
C LEU A 557 -31.04 5.57 37.79
N ARG A 558 -31.66 6.60 37.21
CA ARG A 558 -31.33 7.07 35.85
C ARG A 558 -29.89 7.57 35.74
N GLU A 559 -29.41 8.26 36.76
CA GLU A 559 -28.02 8.74 36.81
C GLU A 559 -27.02 7.60 36.90
N ILE A 560 -27.31 6.55 37.70
CA ILE A 560 -26.45 5.36 37.76
C ILE A 560 -26.38 4.68 36.39
N TYR A 561 -27.51 4.50 35.70
CA TYR A 561 -27.53 3.93 34.35
C TYR A 561 -26.76 4.81 33.36
N ASN A 562 -26.97 6.12 33.37
CA ASN A 562 -26.24 7.04 32.50
C ASN A 562 -24.73 6.98 32.77
N VAL A 563 -24.30 6.96 34.03
CA VAL A 563 -22.87 6.84 34.39
C VAL A 563 -22.27 5.52 33.90
N LYS A 564 -23.03 4.43 33.95
CA LYS A 564 -22.57 3.09 33.54
C LYS A 564 -22.56 2.89 32.02
N GLU A 565 -23.53 3.46 31.30
CA GLU A 565 -23.71 3.22 29.86
C GLU A 565 -23.07 4.30 28.97
N ASN A 566 -22.97 5.54 29.46
CA ASN A 566 -22.46 6.65 28.67
C ASN A 566 -20.95 6.83 28.84
N SER A 567 -20.20 6.52 27.77
CA SER A 567 -18.75 6.70 27.71
C SER A 567 -18.28 8.14 27.87
N SER A 568 -19.14 9.15 27.62
CA SER A 568 -18.78 10.56 27.79
C SER A 568 -18.91 11.05 29.24
N THR A 569 -19.31 10.19 30.17
CA THR A 569 -19.47 10.56 31.59
C THR A 569 -18.14 11.00 32.18
N THR A 570 -18.11 12.17 32.82
CA THR A 570 -16.90 12.69 33.45
C THR A 570 -16.72 12.18 34.89
N VAL A 571 -15.48 12.25 35.41
CA VAL A 571 -15.18 11.88 36.80
C VAL A 571 -16.02 12.69 37.79
N LEU A 572 -16.25 13.98 37.50
CA LEU A 572 -17.07 14.86 38.33
C LEU A 572 -18.56 14.48 38.34
N GLN A 573 -19.10 14.06 37.20
CA GLN A 573 -20.49 13.57 37.13
C GLN A 573 -20.64 12.29 37.95
N MET A 574 -19.74 11.32 37.77
CA MET A 574 -19.72 10.08 38.53
C MET A 574 -19.62 10.33 40.04
N ARG A 575 -18.69 11.22 40.45
CA ARG A 575 -18.53 11.66 41.84
C ARG A 575 -19.83 12.26 42.39
N SER A 576 -20.48 13.17 41.65
CA SER A 576 -21.73 13.81 42.09
C SER A 576 -22.85 12.79 42.32
N THR A 577 -23.00 11.82 41.42
CA THR A 577 -23.97 10.72 41.58
C THR A 577 -23.66 9.90 42.85
N VAL A 578 -22.40 9.56 43.08
CA VAL A 578 -21.96 8.84 44.29
C VAL A 578 -22.24 9.63 45.57
N GLU A 579 -21.94 10.93 45.60
CA GLU A 579 -22.22 11.80 46.75
C GLU A 579 -23.70 11.83 47.12
N ARG A 580 -24.59 11.89 46.12
CA ARG A 580 -26.04 11.88 46.35
C ARG A 580 -26.53 10.53 46.87
N ILE A 581 -25.99 9.42 46.34
CA ILE A 581 -26.29 8.08 46.85
C ILE A 581 -25.83 7.96 48.30
N LEU A 582 -24.61 8.39 48.63
CA LEU A 582 -24.10 8.38 50.00
C LEU A 582 -24.98 9.21 50.95
N LYS A 583 -25.47 10.37 50.51
CA LYS A 583 -26.42 11.20 51.27
C LYS A 583 -27.73 10.48 51.51
N LEU A 584 -28.26 9.78 50.52
CA LEU A 584 -29.50 8.98 50.64
C LEU A 584 -29.33 7.77 51.56
N LEU A 585 -28.16 7.12 51.53
CA LEU A 585 -27.86 5.94 52.35
C LEU A 585 -27.44 6.27 53.79
N ARG A 586 -27.01 7.52 54.06
CA ARG A 586 -26.53 7.97 55.39
C ARG A 586 -27.49 7.65 56.56
N PRO A 587 -28.83 7.80 56.45
CA PRO A 587 -29.75 7.51 57.55
C PRO A 587 -29.91 6.01 57.88
N PHE A 588 -29.46 5.10 57.01
CA PHE A 588 -29.69 3.67 57.17
C PHE A 588 -28.70 3.06 58.16
N ASN A 589 -29.19 2.72 59.35
CA ASN A 589 -28.33 2.20 60.41
C ASN A 589 -27.75 0.82 60.10
N ASP A 590 -28.52 -0.03 59.41
CA ASP A 590 -28.18 -1.42 59.08
C ASP A 590 -28.01 -1.62 57.56
N LEU A 591 -27.30 -0.71 56.88
CA LEU A 591 -27.09 -0.81 55.43
C LEU A 591 -26.46 -2.14 55.00
N GLN A 592 -25.59 -2.70 55.84
CA GLN A 592 -25.01 -4.02 55.63
C GLN A 592 -26.07 -5.13 55.57
N ARG A 593 -27.14 -5.06 56.38
CA ARG A 593 -28.24 -6.04 56.30
C ARG A 593 -29.01 -5.92 55.00
N LEU A 594 -29.22 -4.69 54.50
CA LEU A 594 -29.84 -4.47 53.19
C LEU A 594 -28.97 -5.06 52.07
N CYS A 595 -27.65 -4.83 52.11
CA CYS A 595 -26.73 -5.43 51.14
C CYS A 595 -26.74 -6.97 51.16
N HIS A 596 -26.86 -7.59 52.35
CA HIS A 596 -27.03 -9.04 52.46
C HIS A 596 -28.38 -9.52 51.92
N LEU A 597 -29.48 -8.79 52.23
CA LEU A 597 -30.82 -9.13 51.78
C LEU A 597 -30.94 -9.08 50.24
N PHE A 598 -30.22 -8.17 49.60
CA PHE A 598 -30.16 -8.08 48.15
C PHE A 598 -29.00 -8.86 47.53
N ASN A 599 -28.14 -9.48 48.36
CA ASN A 599 -26.90 -10.17 47.98
C ASN A 599 -26.01 -9.35 47.03
N CYS A 600 -25.90 -8.04 47.28
CA CYS A 600 -25.17 -7.11 46.39
C CYS A 600 -23.64 -7.20 46.52
N LEU A 601 -23.14 -7.85 47.56
CA LEU A 601 -21.71 -7.84 47.91
C LEU A 601 -20.90 -8.91 47.15
N THR A 602 -21.57 -9.92 46.60
CA THR A 602 -20.92 -11.03 45.90
C THR A 602 -21.57 -11.18 44.52
N SER A 603 -20.85 -10.80 43.47
CA SER A 603 -21.37 -10.82 42.09
C SER A 603 -21.49 -12.23 41.50
N PHE A 604 -20.72 -13.18 42.04
CA PHE A 604 -20.71 -14.58 41.65
C PHE A 604 -20.26 -15.43 42.83
N HIS A 605 -21.01 -16.48 43.16
CA HIS A 605 -20.72 -17.38 44.25
C HIS A 605 -20.97 -18.83 43.81
N ILE A 606 -19.95 -19.68 43.89
CA ILE A 606 -20.10 -21.11 43.62
C ILE A 606 -20.60 -21.77 44.91
N ILE A 607 -21.78 -22.41 44.85
CA ILE A 607 -22.35 -23.17 45.96
C ILE A 607 -21.82 -24.61 45.90
N ASP A 608 -21.86 -25.22 44.71
CA ASP A 608 -21.31 -26.53 44.42
C ASP A 608 -20.57 -26.48 43.08
N SER A 609 -19.25 -26.69 43.11
CA SER A 609 -18.37 -26.70 41.93
C SER A 609 -18.63 -27.91 41.02
N GLY A 610 -19.51 -28.83 41.39
CA GLY A 610 -19.92 -29.92 40.54
C GLY A 610 -19.44 -31.25 41.08
N GLY A 611 -20.39 -32.16 41.32
CA GLY A 611 -20.15 -33.49 41.86
C GLY A 611 -20.94 -34.56 41.12
N LEU A 612 -20.44 -35.79 41.15
CA LEU A 612 -21.21 -36.95 40.67
C LEU A 612 -22.20 -37.35 41.76
N ASN A 613 -23.48 -37.31 41.41
CA ASN A 613 -24.54 -37.77 42.28
C ASN A 613 -24.66 -39.29 42.19
N ASN A 614 -23.98 -39.99 43.09
CA ASN A 614 -23.97 -41.46 43.14
C ASN A 614 -25.32 -42.07 43.56
N GLN A 615 -26.28 -41.27 44.02
CA GLN A 615 -27.62 -41.72 44.40
C GLN A 615 -28.60 -41.71 43.21
N MET A 616 -28.25 -41.06 42.10
CA MET A 616 -29.11 -40.90 40.94
C MET A 616 -28.50 -41.59 39.71
N ASP A 617 -29.15 -42.66 39.27
CA ASP A 617 -28.80 -43.38 38.05
C ASP A 617 -29.07 -42.51 36.80
N SER A 618 -28.05 -42.33 35.97
CA SER A 618 -28.11 -41.57 34.71
C SER A 618 -29.27 -42.03 33.82
N SER A 619 -29.58 -43.34 33.79
CA SER A 619 -30.61 -43.92 32.94
C SER A 619 -32.01 -43.46 33.37
N ASN A 620 -32.26 -43.42 34.68
CA ASN A 620 -33.50 -42.92 35.24
C ASN A 620 -33.65 -41.42 35.02
N TYR A 621 -32.58 -40.66 35.25
CA TYR A 621 -32.56 -39.22 35.02
C TYR A 621 -32.84 -38.85 33.55
N ILE A 622 -32.17 -39.51 32.60
CA ILE A 622 -32.39 -39.31 31.16
C ILE A 622 -33.82 -39.70 30.78
N ARG A 623 -34.37 -40.77 31.34
CA ARG A 623 -35.77 -41.18 31.10
C ARG A 623 -36.75 -40.10 31.58
N GLU A 624 -36.51 -39.51 32.74
CA GLU A 624 -37.35 -38.42 33.25
C GLU A 624 -37.21 -37.14 32.41
N LEU A 625 -35.99 -36.76 32.00
CA LEU A 625 -35.78 -35.62 31.11
C LEU A 625 -36.46 -35.81 29.76
N LYS A 626 -36.38 -37.00 29.15
CA LYS A 626 -37.13 -37.31 27.92
C LYS A 626 -38.62 -37.11 28.08
N ARG A 627 -39.18 -37.39 29.27
CA ARG A 627 -40.60 -37.22 29.56
C ARG A 627 -40.99 -35.76 29.78
N LEU A 628 -40.18 -35.01 30.53
CA LEU A 628 -40.52 -33.66 30.99
C LEU A 628 -40.00 -32.54 30.09
N GLN A 629 -38.82 -32.75 29.48
CA GLN A 629 -38.05 -31.77 28.73
C GLN A 629 -37.34 -32.45 27.54
N PRO A 630 -38.08 -32.99 26.55
CA PRO A 630 -37.54 -33.85 25.49
C PRO A 630 -36.46 -33.18 24.62
N ASN A 631 -36.43 -31.85 24.59
CA ASN A 631 -35.49 -31.06 23.79
C ASN A 631 -34.22 -30.65 24.55
N ASN A 632 -34.08 -31.00 25.84
CA ASN A 632 -32.92 -30.61 26.64
C ASN A 632 -31.75 -31.59 26.46
N TYR A 633 -31.27 -31.69 25.22
CA TYR A 633 -30.04 -32.41 24.91
C TYR A 633 -29.29 -31.72 23.78
N PHE A 634 -27.98 -31.97 23.69
CA PHE A 634 -27.16 -31.61 22.54
C PHE A 634 -26.28 -32.78 22.12
N THR A 635 -25.92 -32.85 20.84
CA THR A 635 -25.09 -33.92 20.30
C THR A 635 -23.65 -33.45 20.14
N VAL A 636 -22.71 -34.20 20.73
CA VAL A 636 -21.27 -33.95 20.59
C VAL A 636 -20.73 -34.80 19.44
N PRO A 637 -20.25 -34.20 18.34
CA PRO A 637 -19.69 -34.94 17.21
C PRO A 637 -18.34 -35.59 17.54
N VAL A 638 -17.85 -36.46 16.65
CA VAL A 638 -16.57 -37.15 16.79
C VAL A 638 -15.41 -36.18 16.58
N LYS A 639 -14.33 -36.26 17.40
CA LYS A 639 -13.07 -35.51 17.21
C LYS A 639 -13.19 -33.98 17.24
N ILE A 640 -14.19 -33.42 17.92
CA ILE A 640 -14.37 -31.98 18.05
C ILE A 640 -14.63 -31.64 19.51
N SER A 641 -13.93 -30.64 20.04
CA SER A 641 -14.31 -29.94 21.25
C SER A 641 -15.30 -28.83 20.87
N MET A 642 -16.52 -28.86 21.40
CA MET A 642 -17.54 -27.87 21.08
C MET A 642 -18.10 -27.25 22.36
N PRO A 643 -17.97 -25.92 22.54
CA PRO A 643 -18.61 -25.21 23.63
C PRO A 643 -20.11 -25.08 23.36
N ASN A 644 -20.93 -25.38 24.36
CA ASN A 644 -22.38 -25.24 24.30
C ASN A 644 -22.82 -24.18 25.32
N PRO A 645 -23.07 -22.93 24.88
CA PRO A 645 -23.47 -21.84 25.76
C PRO A 645 -24.97 -21.88 26.08
N PHE A 646 -25.31 -21.69 27.35
CA PHE A 646 -26.67 -21.57 27.85
C PHE A 646 -26.87 -20.21 28.51
N PRO A 647 -27.84 -19.39 28.08
CA PRO A 647 -28.03 -18.06 28.62
C PRO A 647 -28.46 -18.12 30.09
N ILE A 648 -27.78 -17.36 30.93
CA ILE A 648 -28.13 -17.14 32.33
C ILE A 648 -28.62 -15.71 32.47
N HIS A 649 -29.84 -15.55 32.97
CA HIS A 649 -30.41 -14.23 33.23
C HIS A 649 -29.69 -13.54 34.37
N ASP A 650 -29.96 -12.25 34.53
CA ASP A 650 -29.44 -11.50 35.65
C ASP A 650 -30.04 -12.00 36.97
N ARG A 651 -29.24 -11.96 38.04
CA ARG A 651 -29.64 -12.30 39.42
C ARG A 651 -30.29 -13.68 39.53
N GLN A 652 -29.54 -14.73 39.20
CA GLN A 652 -30.03 -16.10 39.23
C GLN A 652 -29.26 -16.98 40.21
N HIS A 653 -30.01 -17.81 40.92
CA HIS A 653 -29.53 -19.06 41.48
C HIS A 653 -29.68 -20.12 40.39
N VAL A 654 -28.57 -20.72 39.99
CA VAL A 654 -28.50 -21.64 38.85
C VAL A 654 -28.10 -23.01 39.35
N GLN A 655 -29.02 -23.96 39.17
CA GLN A 655 -28.73 -25.39 39.33
C GLN A 655 -28.58 -26.01 37.95
N TRP A 656 -27.45 -26.67 37.72
CA TRP A 656 -27.17 -27.34 36.47
C TRP A 656 -26.89 -28.82 36.71
N SER A 657 -27.32 -29.66 35.77
CA SER A 657 -27.03 -31.09 35.79
C SER A 657 -26.94 -31.63 34.37
N ILE A 658 -26.02 -32.58 34.16
CA ILE A 658 -25.78 -33.24 32.88
C ILE A 658 -25.58 -34.74 33.05
N ALA A 659 -26.02 -35.50 32.05
CA ALA A 659 -25.84 -36.95 31.94
C ALA A 659 -25.65 -37.36 30.47
N SER A 660 -24.98 -38.49 30.24
CA SER A 660 -24.80 -39.07 28.90
C SER A 660 -25.47 -40.43 28.81
N ASP A 661 -25.91 -40.81 27.62
CA ASP A 661 -26.37 -42.18 27.37
C ASP A 661 -25.20 -43.16 27.21
N LYS A 662 -24.00 -42.67 26.89
CA LYS A 662 -22.84 -43.52 26.57
C LYS A 662 -21.51 -42.88 26.98
N TYR A 663 -20.64 -43.75 27.50
CA TYR A 663 -19.20 -43.57 27.77
C TYR A 663 -18.79 -42.36 28.65
N PRO A 664 -17.61 -42.42 29.30
CA PRO A 664 -17.08 -41.30 30.06
C PRO A 664 -16.65 -40.13 29.18
N CYS A 665 -16.80 -38.88 29.65
CA CYS A 665 -16.53 -37.65 28.90
C CYS A 665 -15.41 -36.81 29.54
N ASN A 666 -14.65 -36.07 28.72
CA ASN A 666 -13.84 -34.97 29.22
C ASN A 666 -14.72 -33.73 29.27
N ILE A 667 -14.92 -33.15 30.45
CA ILE A 667 -15.94 -32.13 30.69
C ILE A 667 -15.27 -30.90 31.31
N GLN A 668 -15.53 -29.74 30.72
CA GLN A 668 -15.26 -28.43 31.30
C GLN A 668 -16.58 -27.65 31.35
N ILE A 669 -16.89 -27.06 32.50
CA ILE A 669 -18.08 -26.25 32.73
C ILE A 669 -17.63 -24.94 33.37
N GLU A 670 -18.02 -23.84 32.76
CA GLU A 670 -17.66 -22.49 33.22
C GLU A 670 -18.83 -21.53 33.05
N TYR A 671 -18.85 -20.49 33.88
CA TYR A 671 -19.79 -19.38 33.75
C TYR A 671 -19.05 -18.16 33.23
N GLN A 672 -19.53 -17.54 32.16
CA GLN A 672 -18.96 -16.33 31.57
C GLN A 672 -19.95 -15.17 31.63
N SER A 673 -19.63 -14.08 32.34
CA SER A 673 -20.48 -12.88 32.39
C SER A 673 -20.40 -12.06 31.08
N ILE A 674 -21.47 -11.34 30.72
CA ILE A 674 -21.56 -10.51 29.49
C ILE A 674 -20.64 -9.26 29.49
N GLU A 675 -20.04 -8.87 30.62
CA GLU A 675 -19.22 -7.65 30.69
C GLU A 675 -17.93 -7.73 29.83
N VAL A 676 -17.43 -6.56 29.39
CA VAL A 676 -16.33 -6.36 28.41
C VAL A 676 -14.99 -7.01 28.82
N GLN A 677 -14.84 -7.42 30.08
CA GLN A 677 -13.74 -8.23 30.60
C GLN A 677 -14.29 -9.49 31.29
N GLY A 678 -15.13 -10.25 30.59
CA GLY A 678 -15.97 -11.31 31.16
C GLY A 678 -15.25 -12.17 32.20
N ASN A 679 -15.62 -12.01 33.46
CA ASN A 679 -15.15 -12.88 34.53
C ASN A 679 -15.64 -14.29 34.22
N THR A 680 -14.70 -15.21 33.97
CA THR A 680 -14.99 -16.63 33.81
C THR A 680 -14.84 -17.32 35.15
N GLY A 681 -15.94 -17.87 35.65
CA GLY A 681 -15.95 -18.74 36.82
C GLY A 681 -15.87 -20.19 36.38
N GLN A 682 -14.72 -20.84 36.58
CA GLN A 682 -14.61 -22.27 36.33
C GLN A 682 -15.41 -23.02 37.38
N LEU A 683 -16.45 -23.74 36.95
CA LEU A 683 -17.30 -24.52 37.83
C LEU A 683 -16.68 -25.91 37.98
N TYR A 684 -16.50 -26.64 36.88
CA TYR A 684 -16.02 -28.02 36.88
C TYR A 684 -15.05 -28.30 35.75
N GLU A 685 -13.97 -29.06 36.00
CA GLU A 685 -13.12 -29.61 34.95
C GLU A 685 -12.54 -30.96 35.36
N LYS A 686 -12.89 -32.03 34.63
CA LYS A 686 -12.28 -33.35 34.78
C LYS A 686 -12.28 -34.14 33.47
N LYS A 687 -11.32 -35.04 33.36
CA LYS A 687 -11.21 -36.03 32.26
C LYS A 687 -11.89 -37.33 32.65
N GLU A 688 -12.42 -38.04 31.64
CA GLU A 688 -13.03 -39.38 31.79
C GLU A 688 -14.12 -39.46 32.88
N VAL A 689 -14.96 -38.44 32.96
CA VAL A 689 -16.04 -38.35 33.93
C VAL A 689 -17.14 -39.35 33.57
N PRO A 690 -17.50 -40.29 34.46
CA PRO A 690 -18.45 -41.36 34.19
C PRO A 690 -19.92 -40.89 34.22
N ILE A 691 -20.27 -39.87 33.44
CA ILE A 691 -21.63 -39.30 33.35
C ILE A 691 -22.63 -40.21 32.64
N GLU A 692 -22.16 -41.34 32.11
CA GLU A 692 -23.01 -42.44 31.62
C GLU A 692 -23.54 -43.33 32.74
N LYS A 693 -22.95 -43.25 33.94
CA LYS A 693 -23.39 -44.01 35.13
C LYS A 693 -24.08 -43.12 36.15
N TYR A 694 -23.59 -41.89 36.29
CA TYR A 694 -24.04 -40.95 37.30
C TYR A 694 -24.44 -39.61 36.68
N VAL A 695 -25.22 -38.83 37.40
CA VAL A 695 -25.52 -37.45 37.00
C VAL A 695 -24.43 -36.53 37.55
N LEU A 696 -23.81 -35.73 36.69
CA LEU A 696 -22.95 -34.63 37.13
C LEU A 696 -23.83 -33.41 37.38
N GLN A 697 -23.77 -32.83 38.56
CA GLN A 697 -24.59 -31.67 38.93
C GLN A 697 -23.77 -30.67 39.74
N GLY A 698 -24.12 -29.39 39.65
CA GLY A 698 -23.54 -28.33 40.46
C GLY A 698 -24.45 -27.11 40.55
N GLU A 699 -24.00 -26.10 41.29
CA GLU A 699 -24.84 -24.98 41.71
C GLU A 699 -24.03 -23.70 41.90
N PHE A 700 -24.55 -22.57 41.44
CA PHE A 700 -23.94 -21.26 41.66
C PHE A 700 -25.00 -20.15 41.72
N GLU A 701 -24.64 -19.01 42.30
CA GLU A 701 -25.40 -17.77 42.26
C GLU A 701 -24.63 -16.72 41.45
N THR A 702 -25.35 -15.91 40.68
CA THR A 702 -24.77 -14.78 39.96
C THR A 702 -25.70 -13.57 40.01
N GLN A 703 -25.11 -12.38 40.22
CA GLN A 703 -25.79 -11.07 40.14
C GLN A 703 -25.61 -10.43 38.76
N ARG A 704 -25.19 -11.19 37.75
CA ARG A 704 -24.94 -10.69 36.40
C ARG A 704 -25.56 -11.64 35.39
N ALA A 705 -25.98 -11.11 34.25
CA ALA A 705 -26.31 -11.94 33.11
C ALA A 705 -25.03 -12.51 32.46
N GLY A 706 -25.15 -13.70 31.90
CA GLY A 706 -24.00 -14.44 31.37
C GLY A 706 -24.39 -15.66 30.57
N GLN A 707 -23.43 -16.56 30.40
CA GLN A 707 -23.63 -17.84 29.78
C GLN A 707 -22.96 -18.93 30.62
N LEU A 708 -23.67 -20.01 30.88
CA LEU A 708 -23.10 -21.27 31.34
C LEU A 708 -22.60 -22.01 30.11
N ILE A 709 -21.30 -22.28 30.03
CA ILE A 709 -20.68 -22.94 28.88
C ILE A 709 -20.32 -24.36 29.30
N VAL A 710 -20.90 -25.33 28.59
CA VAL A 710 -20.56 -26.76 28.76
C VAL A 710 -19.74 -27.19 27.56
N THR A 711 -18.48 -27.52 27.81
CA THR A 711 -17.53 -28.01 26.80
C THR A 711 -17.27 -29.49 27.05
N ILE A 712 -17.61 -30.30 26.04
CA ILE A 712 -17.33 -31.73 26.05
C ILE A 712 -16.26 -32.00 25.01
N ASN A 713 -15.10 -32.44 25.46
CA ASN A 713 -14.01 -32.82 24.56
C ASN A 713 -14.13 -34.32 24.24
N ASN A 714 -14.35 -34.61 22.95
CA ASN A 714 -14.46 -35.95 22.39
C ASN A 714 -13.23 -36.34 21.52
N ASP A 715 -12.01 -36.05 22.00
CA ASP A 715 -10.75 -36.37 21.32
C ASP A 715 -10.54 -37.88 21.11
N LYS A 716 -11.08 -38.69 22.02
CA LYS A 716 -11.11 -40.15 21.85
C LYS A 716 -12.17 -40.49 20.80
N LEU A 717 -11.82 -41.33 19.81
CA LEU A 717 -12.63 -41.80 18.67
C LEU A 717 -13.92 -42.55 19.07
N HIS A 718 -14.80 -41.93 19.83
CA HIS A 718 -16.09 -42.47 20.20
C HIS A 718 -17.17 -41.96 19.25
N ASN A 719 -18.21 -42.77 19.06
CA ASN A 719 -19.40 -42.37 18.32
C ASN A 719 -20.01 -41.07 18.88
N PRO A 720 -20.74 -40.29 18.05
CA PRO A 720 -21.48 -39.13 18.53
C PRO A 720 -22.32 -39.46 19.75
N ARG A 721 -22.39 -38.54 20.71
CA ARG A 721 -23.03 -38.77 22.02
C ARG A 721 -24.08 -37.71 22.29
N ASN A 722 -25.16 -38.09 22.95
CA ASN A 722 -26.20 -37.16 23.36
C ASN A 722 -26.01 -36.81 24.83
N ILE A 723 -25.73 -35.53 25.09
CA ILE A 723 -25.61 -34.99 26.43
C ILE A 723 -26.96 -34.39 26.80
N TRP A 724 -27.60 -35.01 27.78
CA TRP A 724 -28.84 -34.54 28.38
C TRP A 724 -28.51 -33.57 29.49
N TYR A 725 -29.25 -32.46 29.56
CA TYR A 725 -29.00 -31.43 30.55
C TYR A 725 -30.28 -30.92 31.20
N ARG A 726 -30.12 -30.31 32.38
CA ARG A 726 -31.16 -29.52 33.03
C ARG A 726 -30.51 -28.31 33.67
N ILE A 727 -31.04 -27.14 33.35
CA ILE A 727 -30.63 -25.86 33.93
C ILE A 727 -31.88 -25.23 34.53
N ILE A 728 -31.87 -25.03 35.84
CA ILE A 728 -32.93 -24.33 36.57
C ILE A 728 -32.35 -22.98 36.98
N GLN A 729 -33.05 -21.91 36.61
CA GLN A 729 -32.71 -20.54 36.98
C GLN A 729 -33.81 -20.01 37.89
N THR A 730 -33.46 -19.70 39.14
CA THR A 730 -34.37 -19.14 40.13
C THR A 730 -33.94 -17.71 40.44
N PRO A 731 -34.83 -16.70 40.31
CA PRO A 731 -34.47 -15.32 40.65
C PRO A 731 -33.97 -15.21 42.09
N LEU A 732 -32.80 -14.60 42.27
CA LEU A 732 -32.20 -14.35 43.57
C LEU A 732 -33.07 -13.46 44.46
N SER A 733 -33.94 -12.62 43.87
CA SER A 733 -34.96 -11.88 44.61
C SER A 733 -35.93 -12.79 45.36
N THR A 734 -36.25 -13.97 44.82
CA THR A 734 -37.09 -14.98 45.46
C THR A 734 -36.31 -15.74 46.54
N CYS A 735 -35.06 -16.13 46.25
CA CYS A 735 -34.20 -16.88 47.18
C CYS A 735 -33.77 -16.05 48.40
N HIS A 736 -33.35 -14.80 48.19
CA HIS A 736 -32.78 -13.96 49.25
C HIS A 736 -33.82 -13.22 50.08
N LEU A 737 -35.05 -13.01 49.60
CA LEU A 737 -36.11 -12.53 50.50
C LEU A 737 -36.37 -13.58 51.58
N PHE A 738 -36.44 -14.87 51.19
CA PHE A 738 -36.63 -15.98 52.12
C PHE A 738 -35.39 -16.22 53.00
N ASN A 739 -34.19 -16.31 52.42
CA ASN A 739 -32.94 -16.48 53.19
C ASN A 739 -32.62 -15.26 54.06
N GLY A 740 -32.96 -14.05 53.62
CA GLY A 740 -32.79 -12.82 54.39
C GLY A 740 -33.74 -12.79 55.59
N ILE A 741 -35.03 -13.07 55.40
CA ILE A 741 -36.00 -13.21 56.49
C ILE A 741 -35.57 -14.34 57.43
N PHE A 742 -35.21 -15.51 56.90
CA PHE A 742 -34.75 -16.65 57.67
C PHE A 742 -33.50 -16.33 58.50
N ASN A 743 -32.46 -15.73 57.90
CA ASN A 743 -31.26 -15.32 58.63
C ASN A 743 -31.55 -14.25 59.68
N MET A 744 -32.46 -13.30 59.41
CA MET A 744 -32.89 -12.30 60.40
C MET A 744 -33.55 -12.96 61.61
N TYR A 745 -34.47 -13.91 61.39
CA TYR A 745 -35.13 -14.66 62.46
C TYR A 745 -34.16 -15.63 63.17
N TYR A 746 -33.31 -16.33 62.43
CA TYR A 746 -32.36 -17.28 63.00
C TYR A 746 -31.31 -16.56 63.85
N GLN A 747 -30.78 -15.41 63.40
CA GLN A 747 -29.84 -14.62 64.19
C GLN A 747 -30.50 -14.00 65.43
N SER A 748 -31.77 -13.57 65.36
CA SER A 748 -32.48 -13.08 66.55
C SER A 748 -32.71 -14.19 67.58
N TYR A 749 -33.12 -15.38 67.12
CA TYR A 749 -33.30 -16.54 67.99
C TYR A 749 -31.98 -17.07 68.54
N HIS A 750 -30.91 -17.11 67.75
CA HIS A 750 -29.60 -17.59 68.19
C HIS A 750 -29.00 -16.62 69.21
N ARG A 751 -29.14 -15.30 69.05
CA ARG A 751 -28.71 -14.33 70.08
C ARG A 751 -29.45 -14.54 71.39
N GLN A 752 -30.78 -14.67 71.32
CA GLN A 752 -31.60 -14.96 72.49
C GLN A 752 -31.20 -16.28 73.16
N LEU A 753 -31.00 -17.37 72.40
CA LEU A 753 -30.56 -18.65 72.96
C LEU A 753 -29.17 -18.56 73.59
N THR A 754 -28.25 -17.80 72.99
CA THR A 754 -26.88 -17.68 73.52
C THR A 754 -26.83 -16.81 74.78
N GLU A 755 -27.73 -15.83 74.91
CA GLU A 755 -27.92 -15.08 76.15
C GLU A 755 -28.59 -15.94 77.22
N LEU A 756 -29.61 -16.74 76.87
CA LEU A 756 -30.31 -17.65 77.78
C LEU A 756 -29.48 -18.85 78.26
N ILE A 757 -28.42 -19.22 77.51
CA ILE A 757 -27.44 -20.25 77.90
C ILE A 757 -26.30 -19.65 78.75
N LYS A 758 -26.11 -18.33 78.70
CA LYS A 758 -25.09 -17.62 79.50
C LYS A 758 -25.62 -17.13 80.85
N GLU A 759 -26.93 -16.95 81.00
CA GLU A 759 -27.64 -16.87 82.29
C GLU A 759 -27.80 -18.26 82.91
#